data_AF-A0A1E7I8F8-F1
#
_entry.id   AF-A0A1E7I8F8-F1
#
_cell.length_a   1.000
_cell.length_b   1.000
_cell.length_c   1.000
_cell.angle_alpha   90.00
_cell.angle_beta   90.00
_cell.angle_gamma   90.00
#
_symmetry.space_group_name_H-M   'P 1'
#
loop_
_entity.id
_entity.type
_entity.pdbx_description
1 polymer ?
#
loop_
_entity_poly.entity_id
_entity_poly.type
_entity_poly.pdbx_seq_one_letter_code
_entity_poly.pdbx_strand_id
1 'polypeptide(L)'
;MRKQYGALVVGAGIGGIRAALDLAVTGHKVALIDKRPNHGGILSQLDYQFPSDHCGMCKMLPLMARDSASQYCLRKGLFHDNIDIMLSTELTEIDGEPGKFLVSLSRKSTLIDPTKCVSCGKCSEVCPVKVPSEFDAGLSERSAVYLPVPHAIPNHYVLDLDNCLRCWKCYEACPTGAIDFKFDERKDFHILIVNSDAEVADFMKESLREQNFTLHFSETGHEAVEMLTSDNRIGLVLLGMNLEDMDADRVLTRSLELRADVPVVVMATAGQEEQGADLVMQGAREYLTKSLASKTFVPWLDKLYMRIMSDSTEKLEVGAVILAGGFECYDPKMHPAGSEDVWSYDHPGVLTAVEFERLMSGTGPTGGQLLRPGDNKPVKNIAWIQCVGSRDVRKGADYCSGICCMFSIKESVLAKKATNGAVEATIFYMDMRTSGKDYQQYRDRAENEKGVRFVRSRPHSIMPTDDGQALKIEYMTEQGHLVTEVYDMVVLAVGARPPSGMKQFAVTLGLDVNEWGFAETKPYAPERTSRVGVFAAGAFGEPKDISESVIQAGAAAQAASRIIKVYNVLAGIESEPEPEYPDVSRDPARTFIAVCASCPTLGQSIDMEALSDHLAKVHSVHKVVPIGRACTAEGWAEIGKGIDEFKPNRVLIGACMPYAYIPRLKELGRTIGLNPALMDVVDIYTPTFKPQTEGKAEKEIYVSLSMAVAGLQGVDPVSAPVMVDITRSALVVGGGLAGMTAAMSIADYGYGVCLVESEEELGGLAMRLHTQLDGSDPRKFMEELIGQVQRHPNIKVLTDSRVVLSRGSAGHFRSAIASPQGVFPLEHGVSILATGGHEAKVYESGLCVHKSVMTHLAFEEQLATGVIDAGALSGVAMIQCWRSPGDDRKYCSRVCCPEMLKNVLTLKERNPNLPIYVFYRDIMAQGFLETYYTRARKAGAIFIRYDTDNKPTVAFEDGKPVITFFDHILRSKVQIHTDLLSLSSGLEPNDVEDLLEVFDVEINKNGFYKEADFKWRPVDFLKQGIYMCGIAHAPRRMGETVASAKAAAQRALRILNAEKIPKETVVASVRHSLCSLCQACVAACPYGARVVDMEAGKILVDEMLCQGCGACAAVCPNSATVLKGFHDGPMMSVIDAALEEPA
;
A
#
# COMPACT_ATOMS: atom_id res chain seq x y z
N MET A 1 -11.60 3.07 -22.04
CA MET A 1 -10.15 3.11 -21.74
C MET A 1 -9.49 4.13 -22.65
N ARG A 2 -8.42 4.78 -22.19
CA ARG A 2 -7.65 5.79 -22.94
C ARG A 2 -6.44 5.11 -23.61
N LYS A 3 -5.86 5.72 -24.66
CA LYS A 3 -4.58 5.29 -25.26
C LYS A 3 -3.36 6.04 -24.73
N GLN A 4 -3.57 7.23 -24.17
CA GLN A 4 -2.56 8.11 -23.60
C GLN A 4 -2.84 8.35 -22.11
N TYR A 5 -1.78 8.32 -21.28
CA TYR A 5 -1.85 8.56 -19.85
C TYR A 5 -0.68 9.44 -19.38
N GLY A 6 -0.87 10.14 -18.27
CA GLY A 6 0.24 10.78 -17.57
C GLY A 6 1.20 9.71 -17.00
N ALA A 7 0.66 8.68 -16.33
CA ALA A 7 1.47 7.61 -15.75
C ALA A 7 0.91 6.21 -15.99
N LEU A 8 1.82 5.24 -16.08
CA LEU A 8 1.57 3.84 -15.77
C LEU A 8 2.01 3.55 -14.33
N VAL A 9 1.20 2.80 -13.58
CA VAL A 9 1.57 2.25 -12.26
C VAL A 9 1.45 0.73 -12.31
N VAL A 10 2.54 0.03 -11.99
CA VAL A 10 2.67 -1.43 -12.13
C VAL A 10 2.66 -2.08 -10.75
N GLY A 11 1.62 -2.85 -10.46
CA GLY A 11 1.34 -3.49 -9.17
C GLY A 11 0.31 -2.70 -8.36
N ALA A 12 -0.90 -3.25 -8.21
CA ALA A 12 -2.00 -2.69 -7.43
C ALA A 12 -1.93 -3.08 -5.94
N GLY A 13 -0.72 -3.28 -5.42
CA GLY A 13 -0.46 -3.28 -3.97
C GLY A 13 -0.58 -1.88 -3.37
N ILE A 14 -0.42 -1.75 -2.05
CA ILE A 14 -0.55 -0.47 -1.33
C ILE A 14 0.27 0.67 -1.96
N GLY A 15 1.52 0.40 -2.37
CA GLY A 15 2.37 1.40 -2.99
C GLY A 15 1.80 1.94 -4.32
N GLY A 16 1.28 1.06 -5.17
CA GLY A 16 0.73 1.45 -6.47
C GLY A 16 -0.64 2.10 -6.38
N ILE A 17 -1.54 1.54 -5.55
CA ILE A 17 -2.83 2.18 -5.22
C ILE A 17 -2.59 3.61 -4.72
N ARG A 18 -1.63 3.79 -3.80
CA ARG A 18 -1.33 5.10 -3.23
C ARG A 18 -0.72 6.07 -4.26
N ALA A 19 0.23 5.62 -5.07
CA ALA A 19 0.84 6.45 -6.11
C ALA A 19 -0.18 6.86 -7.19
N ALA A 20 -1.05 5.93 -7.61
CA ALA A 20 -2.11 6.21 -8.56
C ALA A 20 -3.10 7.25 -8.01
N LEU A 21 -3.49 7.16 -6.74
CA LEU A 21 -4.37 8.13 -6.08
C LEU A 21 -3.74 9.53 -5.97
N ASP A 22 -2.50 9.65 -5.48
CA ASP A 22 -1.83 10.95 -5.34
C ASP A 22 -1.53 11.61 -6.72
N LEU A 23 -1.41 10.83 -7.81
CA LEU A 23 -1.34 11.34 -9.19
C LEU A 23 -2.71 11.73 -9.76
N ALA A 24 -3.72 10.88 -9.57
CA ALA A 24 -5.07 11.09 -10.08
C ALA A 24 -5.73 12.33 -9.49
N VAL A 25 -5.50 12.57 -8.19
CA VAL A 25 -6.03 13.72 -7.44
C VAL A 25 -5.25 15.01 -7.73
N THR A 26 -4.01 14.94 -8.24
CA THR A 26 -3.29 16.11 -8.77
C THR A 26 -3.64 16.41 -10.25
N GLY A 27 -4.55 15.64 -10.84
CA GLY A 27 -5.15 15.88 -12.16
C GLY A 27 -4.65 14.97 -13.29
N HIS A 28 -3.68 14.09 -13.03
CA HIS A 28 -3.09 13.25 -14.07
C HIS A 28 -3.95 12.02 -14.36
N LYS A 29 -4.11 11.65 -15.64
CA LYS A 29 -4.69 10.35 -16.03
C LYS A 29 -3.68 9.24 -15.75
N VAL A 30 -4.11 8.13 -15.15
CA VAL A 30 -3.26 7.02 -14.69
C VAL A 30 -3.83 5.69 -15.17
N ALA A 31 -2.98 4.83 -15.73
CA ALA A 31 -3.26 3.40 -15.86
C ALA A 31 -2.67 2.66 -14.65
N LEU A 32 -3.47 1.88 -13.93
CA LEU A 32 -3.01 1.04 -12.82
C LEU A 32 -3.17 -0.44 -13.20
N ILE A 33 -2.07 -1.19 -13.27
CA ILE A 33 -2.07 -2.59 -13.69
C ILE A 33 -1.62 -3.54 -12.58
N ASP A 34 -2.06 -4.80 -12.59
CA ASP A 34 -1.52 -5.88 -11.75
C ASP A 34 -1.58 -7.24 -12.46
N LYS A 35 -0.55 -8.09 -12.25
CA LYS A 35 -0.52 -9.48 -12.75
C LYS A 35 -1.65 -10.34 -12.15
N ARG A 36 -2.13 -9.99 -10.96
CA ARG A 36 -3.21 -10.68 -10.25
C ARG A 36 -4.60 -10.23 -10.75
N PRO A 37 -5.63 -11.10 -10.67
CA PRO A 37 -7.02 -10.75 -10.96
C PRO A 37 -7.67 -9.84 -9.90
N ASN A 38 -6.93 -9.42 -8.86
CA ASN A 38 -7.40 -8.55 -7.79
C ASN A 38 -6.34 -7.54 -7.35
N HIS A 39 -6.80 -6.38 -6.88
CA HIS A 39 -5.96 -5.38 -6.23
C HIS A 39 -5.69 -5.72 -4.75
N GLY A 40 -4.77 -4.97 -4.13
CA GLY A 40 -4.44 -5.00 -2.70
C GLY A 40 -3.08 -5.64 -2.38
N GLY A 41 -2.61 -6.60 -3.18
CA GLY A 41 -1.42 -7.39 -2.86
C GLY A 41 -1.56 -8.10 -1.50
N ILE A 42 -0.45 -8.25 -0.76
CA ILE A 42 -0.43 -8.90 0.57
C ILE A 42 -1.38 -8.23 1.59
N LEU A 43 -1.68 -6.93 1.45
CA LEU A 43 -2.62 -6.22 2.32
C LEU A 43 -4.07 -6.77 2.22
N SER A 44 -4.41 -7.53 1.17
CA SER A 44 -5.70 -8.22 1.13
C SER A 44 -5.84 -9.34 2.18
N GLN A 45 -4.72 -9.89 2.65
CA GLN A 45 -4.64 -11.05 3.55
C GLN A 45 -4.55 -10.66 5.04
N LEU A 46 -4.30 -9.37 5.34
CA LEU A 46 -3.96 -8.86 6.67
C LEU A 46 -5.13 -8.06 7.29
N ASP A 47 -5.84 -8.66 8.26
CA ASP A 47 -6.96 -8.00 8.94
C ASP A 47 -6.48 -6.82 9.81
N TYR A 48 -5.41 -7.00 10.60
CA TYR A 48 -4.97 -6.09 11.67
C TYR A 48 -3.57 -5.50 11.44
N GLN A 49 -3.29 -4.29 11.95
CA GLN A 49 -2.02 -3.59 11.69
C GLN A 49 -1.33 -3.02 12.95
N PHE A 50 -0.05 -3.40 13.14
CA PHE A 50 0.85 -2.79 14.12
C PHE A 50 1.12 -1.31 13.79
N PRO A 51 1.35 -0.43 14.78
CA PRO A 51 1.43 -0.66 16.23
C PRO A 51 0.09 -0.37 16.94
N SER A 52 -1.03 -0.41 16.21
CA SER A 52 -2.32 0.16 16.64
C SER A 52 -3.44 -0.86 16.81
N ASP A 53 -3.24 -2.10 16.35
CA ASP A 53 -4.17 -3.24 16.42
C ASP A 53 -5.58 -2.98 15.87
N HIS A 54 -5.70 -1.98 15.01
CA HIS A 54 -6.91 -1.67 14.27
C HIS A 54 -7.03 -2.51 12.99
N CYS A 55 -8.28 -2.71 12.55
CA CYS A 55 -8.54 -3.32 11.26
C CYS A 55 -8.07 -2.39 10.12
N GLY A 56 -7.22 -2.91 9.23
CA GLY A 56 -6.66 -2.16 8.11
C GLY A 56 -7.68 -1.78 7.05
N MET A 57 -8.80 -2.50 6.95
CA MET A 57 -9.79 -2.29 5.88
C MET A 57 -10.74 -1.09 6.12
N CYS A 58 -10.92 -0.68 7.38
CA CYS A 58 -12.09 0.11 7.79
C CYS A 58 -11.78 1.48 8.41
N LYS A 59 -10.51 1.85 8.64
CA LYS A 59 -10.14 3.09 9.35
C LYS A 59 -9.92 4.29 8.42
N MET A 60 -10.87 5.21 8.50
CA MET A 60 -10.84 6.57 7.96
C MET A 60 -11.99 7.36 8.60
N LEU A 61 -11.68 8.37 9.42
CA LEU A 61 -12.69 9.28 9.95
C LEU A 61 -12.92 10.46 8.97
N PRO A 62 -14.13 11.05 8.95
CA PRO A 62 -14.62 11.80 7.79
C PRO A 62 -14.19 13.27 7.75
N LEU A 63 -14.37 13.85 6.56
CA LEU A 63 -14.76 15.26 6.39
C LEU A 63 -16.05 15.26 5.56
N MET A 64 -17.04 16.05 5.96
CA MET A 64 -18.46 15.70 5.75
C MET A 64 -19.10 16.32 4.50
N ALA A 65 -18.85 15.68 3.35
CA ALA A 65 -19.75 15.75 2.19
C ALA A 65 -20.25 14.33 1.85
N ARG A 66 -21.48 14.19 1.32
CA ARG A 66 -22.03 12.86 1.00
C ARG A 66 -21.19 12.10 -0.05
N ASP A 67 -20.61 12.81 -1.01
CA ASP A 67 -19.73 12.22 -2.03
C ASP A 67 -18.33 11.81 -1.51
N SER A 68 -17.81 12.45 -0.45
CA SER A 68 -16.41 12.31 -0.04
C SER A 68 -16.13 11.10 0.85
N ALA A 69 -17.15 10.51 1.50
CA ALA A 69 -17.02 9.29 2.31
C ALA A 69 -16.50 8.07 1.53
N SER A 70 -16.49 8.15 0.20
CA SER A 70 -15.88 7.20 -0.71
C SER A 70 -14.34 7.25 -0.77
N GLN A 71 -13.68 8.37 -0.44
CA GLN A 71 -12.30 8.64 -0.91
C GLN A 71 -11.15 7.99 -0.11
N TYR A 72 -11.35 7.49 1.13
CA TYR A 72 -10.26 7.52 2.12
C TYR A 72 -9.78 6.25 2.86
N CYS A 73 -10.32 5.02 2.82
CA CYS A 73 -11.01 4.22 1.81
C CYS A 73 -10.22 3.86 0.55
N LEU A 74 -8.97 3.39 0.69
CA LEU A 74 -8.13 2.91 -0.42
C LEU A 74 -8.80 1.88 -1.37
N ARG A 75 -9.86 1.17 -0.95
CA ARG A 75 -10.68 0.31 -1.82
C ARG A 75 -11.82 1.05 -2.55
N LYS A 76 -12.47 2.04 -1.93
CA LYS A 76 -13.58 2.80 -2.56
C LYS A 76 -13.07 4.00 -3.37
N GLY A 77 -12.04 4.70 -2.88
CA GLY A 77 -11.46 5.88 -3.53
C GLY A 77 -10.61 5.55 -4.75
N LEU A 78 -10.22 4.29 -4.93
CA LEU A 78 -9.54 3.79 -6.13
C LEU A 78 -10.40 3.94 -7.40
N PHE A 79 -11.73 4.00 -7.25
CA PHE A 79 -12.66 4.32 -8.31
C PHE A 79 -12.72 5.85 -8.50
N HIS A 80 -11.80 6.36 -9.31
CA HIS A 80 -11.63 7.79 -9.60
C HIS A 80 -11.62 8.02 -11.11
N ASP A 81 -12.25 9.09 -11.59
CA ASP A 81 -12.45 9.40 -13.03
C ASP A 81 -11.12 9.56 -13.85
N ASN A 82 -9.99 9.56 -13.15
CA ASN A 82 -8.63 9.66 -13.68
C ASN A 82 -7.81 8.35 -13.60
N ILE A 83 -8.34 7.26 -13.02
CA ILE A 83 -7.65 5.97 -12.90
C ILE A 83 -8.39 4.92 -13.75
N ASP A 84 -7.75 4.41 -14.80
CA ASP A 84 -8.18 3.21 -15.52
C ASP A 84 -7.45 1.99 -14.89
N ILE A 85 -8.20 1.03 -14.35
CA ILE A 85 -7.65 -0.15 -13.63
C ILE A 85 -7.66 -1.37 -14.56
N MET A 86 -6.52 -2.06 -14.71
CA MET A 86 -6.35 -3.23 -15.57
C MET A 86 -5.78 -4.41 -14.76
N LEU A 87 -6.67 -5.28 -14.28
CA LEU A 87 -6.30 -6.49 -13.54
C LEU A 87 -6.05 -7.66 -14.51
N SER A 88 -5.22 -8.61 -14.09
CA SER A 88 -4.63 -9.65 -14.93
C SER A 88 -3.80 -9.09 -16.10
N THR A 89 -3.09 -7.98 -15.87
CA THR A 89 -2.29 -7.26 -16.87
C THR A 89 -0.83 -7.11 -16.43
N GLU A 90 0.09 -7.54 -17.28
CA GLU A 90 1.54 -7.51 -17.10
C GLU A 90 2.19 -6.53 -18.10
N LEU A 91 3.19 -5.77 -17.64
CA LEU A 91 4.04 -4.93 -18.50
C LEU A 91 5.12 -5.81 -19.14
N THR A 92 5.15 -5.90 -20.47
CA THR A 92 6.09 -6.77 -21.21
C THR A 92 7.19 -6.02 -21.94
N GLU A 93 7.06 -4.71 -22.15
CA GLU A 93 8.01 -3.90 -22.94
C GLU A 93 7.88 -2.42 -22.55
N ILE A 94 8.98 -1.66 -22.55
CA ILE A 94 8.97 -0.20 -22.40
C ILE A 94 10.05 0.45 -23.28
N ASP A 95 9.59 1.10 -24.34
CA ASP A 95 10.40 1.86 -25.28
C ASP A 95 10.26 3.37 -25.06
N GLY A 96 11.20 4.13 -25.63
CA GLY A 96 11.17 5.59 -25.60
C GLY A 96 11.73 6.22 -24.33
N GLU A 97 11.46 7.53 -24.22
CA GLU A 97 12.10 8.47 -23.30
C GLU A 97 11.10 9.09 -22.30
N PRO A 98 11.57 9.69 -21.19
CA PRO A 98 10.72 10.41 -20.24
C PRO A 98 9.74 11.38 -20.92
N GLY A 99 8.47 11.30 -20.54
CA GLY A 99 7.38 12.06 -21.16
C GLY A 99 6.73 11.39 -22.38
N LYS A 100 7.39 10.41 -23.02
CA LYS A 100 6.90 9.67 -24.20
C LYS A 100 7.40 8.23 -24.21
N PHE A 101 7.01 7.45 -23.20
CA PHE A 101 7.21 6.00 -23.23
C PHE A 101 6.10 5.33 -24.04
N LEU A 102 6.47 4.36 -24.88
CA LEU A 102 5.55 3.40 -25.46
C LEU A 102 5.66 2.11 -24.65
N VAL A 103 4.56 1.67 -24.03
CA VAL A 103 4.53 0.45 -23.22
C VAL A 103 3.67 -0.61 -23.91
N SER A 104 4.16 -1.85 -23.94
CA SER A 104 3.36 -3.01 -24.34
C SER A 104 2.88 -3.74 -23.10
N LEU A 105 1.58 -4.00 -23.04
CA LEU A 105 0.91 -4.69 -21.97
C LEU A 105 0.32 -6.01 -22.48
N SER A 106 0.55 -7.10 -21.77
CA SER A 106 -0.12 -8.38 -22.00
C SER A 106 -1.20 -8.58 -20.94
N ARG A 107 -2.45 -8.77 -21.38
CA ARG A 107 -3.60 -8.99 -20.49
C ARG A 107 -4.12 -10.41 -20.64
N LYS A 108 -3.99 -11.18 -19.57
CA LYS A 108 -4.49 -12.56 -19.49
C LYS A 108 -5.98 -12.53 -19.22
N SER A 109 -6.75 -13.28 -20.01
CA SER A 109 -8.19 -13.40 -19.80
C SER A 109 -8.49 -14.18 -18.52
N THR A 110 -9.52 -13.71 -17.80
CA THR A 110 -10.19 -14.41 -16.71
C THR A 110 -11.17 -15.47 -17.20
N LEU A 111 -11.47 -15.48 -18.52
CA LEU A 111 -12.54 -16.24 -19.19
C LEU A 111 -13.95 -16.01 -18.61
N ILE A 112 -14.11 -14.96 -17.80
CA ILE A 112 -15.38 -14.59 -17.16
C ILE A 112 -15.59 -13.08 -17.29
N ASP A 113 -16.65 -12.71 -18.00
CA ASP A 113 -17.07 -11.33 -18.25
C ASP A 113 -17.55 -10.65 -16.95
N PRO A 114 -16.83 -9.65 -16.42
CA PRO A 114 -17.20 -8.99 -15.16
C PRO A 114 -18.47 -8.14 -15.27
N THR A 115 -18.98 -7.87 -16.47
CA THR A 115 -20.24 -7.14 -16.67
C THR A 115 -21.47 -8.06 -16.63
N LYS A 116 -21.28 -9.35 -16.93
CA LYS A 116 -22.31 -10.41 -16.85
C LYS A 116 -22.24 -11.23 -15.55
N CYS A 117 -21.10 -11.26 -14.88
CA CYS A 117 -20.88 -12.06 -13.67
C CYS A 117 -21.64 -11.47 -12.47
N VAL A 118 -22.58 -12.24 -11.92
CA VAL A 118 -23.36 -11.87 -10.71
C VAL A 118 -22.82 -12.52 -9.42
N SER A 119 -21.67 -13.19 -9.49
CA SER A 119 -20.98 -13.82 -8.35
C SER A 119 -21.83 -14.71 -7.45
N CYS A 120 -22.72 -15.49 -8.06
CA CYS A 120 -23.68 -16.36 -7.38
C CYS A 120 -23.13 -17.72 -6.90
N GLY A 121 -21.80 -17.95 -6.85
CA GLY A 121 -21.18 -19.17 -6.34
C GLY A 121 -21.25 -20.42 -7.24
N LYS A 122 -22.39 -20.66 -7.91
CA LYS A 122 -22.73 -21.91 -8.64
C LYS A 122 -21.63 -22.52 -9.50
N CYS A 123 -20.87 -21.70 -10.23
CA CYS A 123 -19.76 -22.17 -11.08
C CYS A 123 -18.61 -22.83 -10.28
N SER A 124 -18.35 -22.36 -9.05
CA SER A 124 -17.37 -22.92 -8.11
C SER A 124 -17.89 -24.19 -7.42
N GLU A 125 -19.18 -24.22 -7.06
CA GLU A 125 -19.84 -25.37 -6.43
C GLU A 125 -19.76 -26.64 -7.30
N VAL A 126 -19.97 -26.51 -8.61
CA VAL A 126 -19.91 -27.63 -9.57
C VAL A 126 -18.50 -27.97 -10.03
N CYS A 127 -17.47 -27.23 -9.61
CA CYS A 127 -16.10 -27.39 -10.07
C CYS A 127 -15.40 -28.55 -9.33
N PRO A 128 -14.96 -29.62 -10.02
CA PRO A 128 -14.33 -30.78 -9.38
C PRO A 128 -12.85 -30.54 -9.02
N VAL A 129 -12.27 -29.41 -9.43
CA VAL A 129 -10.87 -29.07 -9.13
C VAL A 129 -10.75 -28.62 -7.68
N LYS A 130 -9.66 -29.07 -7.02
CA LYS A 130 -9.19 -28.57 -5.74
C LYS A 130 -7.71 -28.26 -5.84
N VAL A 131 -7.33 -27.03 -5.48
CA VAL A 131 -5.95 -26.55 -5.41
C VAL A 131 -5.79 -25.61 -4.21
N PRO A 132 -4.59 -25.45 -3.63
CA PRO A 132 -4.38 -24.56 -2.49
C PRO A 132 -4.82 -23.11 -2.79
N SER A 133 -5.53 -22.48 -1.85
CA SER A 133 -5.99 -21.09 -1.90
C SER A 133 -4.82 -20.14 -1.64
N GLU A 134 -4.42 -19.35 -2.63
CA GLU A 134 -3.36 -18.34 -2.46
C GLU A 134 -3.80 -17.23 -1.50
N PHE A 135 -5.10 -16.94 -1.45
CA PHE A 135 -5.67 -15.98 -0.50
C PHE A 135 -5.52 -16.46 0.95
N ASP A 136 -5.81 -17.72 1.23
CA ASP A 136 -5.62 -18.33 2.55
C ASP A 136 -4.24 -18.94 2.76
N ALA A 137 -3.26 -18.55 1.92
CA ALA A 137 -1.86 -18.99 1.98
C ALA A 137 -1.65 -20.52 1.98
N GLY A 138 -2.59 -21.27 1.40
CA GLY A 138 -2.57 -22.73 1.32
C GLY A 138 -3.34 -23.46 2.43
N LEU A 139 -3.87 -22.76 3.45
CA LEU A 139 -4.65 -23.37 4.54
C LEU A 139 -6.06 -23.86 4.12
N SER A 140 -6.53 -23.51 2.93
CA SER A 140 -7.82 -23.92 2.37
C SER A 140 -7.66 -24.34 0.90
N GLU A 141 -8.61 -25.11 0.37
CA GLU A 141 -8.67 -25.44 -1.06
C GLU A 141 -9.67 -24.55 -1.79
N ARG A 142 -9.26 -24.03 -2.95
CA ARG A 142 -10.15 -23.39 -3.93
C ARG A 142 -10.40 -24.26 -5.16
N SER A 143 -11.44 -23.91 -5.90
CA SER A 143 -11.74 -24.44 -7.23
C SER A 143 -10.93 -23.74 -8.34
N ALA A 144 -10.95 -24.28 -9.56
CA ALA A 144 -10.36 -23.63 -10.73
C ALA A 144 -11.12 -22.35 -11.12
N VAL A 145 -12.46 -22.35 -11.06
CA VAL A 145 -13.24 -21.11 -11.11
C VAL A 145 -13.52 -20.65 -9.68
N TYR A 146 -13.00 -19.49 -9.30
CA TYR A 146 -12.96 -19.02 -7.91
C TYR A 146 -13.12 -17.51 -7.80
N LEU A 147 -13.37 -17.03 -6.59
CA LEU A 147 -13.41 -15.61 -6.25
C LEU A 147 -12.03 -15.22 -5.67
N PRO A 148 -11.24 -14.33 -6.30
CA PRO A 148 -9.85 -14.11 -5.90
C PRO A 148 -9.63 -13.67 -4.45
N VAL A 149 -10.49 -12.80 -3.94
CA VAL A 149 -10.62 -12.46 -2.51
C VAL A 149 -12.11 -12.21 -2.21
N PRO A 150 -12.65 -12.56 -1.02
CA PRO A 150 -14.09 -12.45 -0.71
C PRO A 150 -14.68 -11.03 -0.84
N HIS A 151 -13.82 -10.02 -0.78
CA HIS A 151 -14.15 -8.60 -0.85
C HIS A 151 -13.50 -7.93 -2.07
N ALA A 152 -13.37 -8.65 -3.19
CA ALA A 152 -12.85 -8.08 -4.43
C ALA A 152 -13.77 -6.97 -4.95
N ILE A 153 -13.20 -5.98 -5.65
CA ILE A 153 -13.99 -4.96 -6.34
C ILE A 153 -13.37 -4.72 -7.73
N PRO A 154 -14.13 -4.93 -8.83
CA PRO A 154 -15.46 -5.54 -8.88
C PRO A 154 -15.44 -7.01 -8.41
N ASN A 155 -16.42 -7.41 -7.61
CA ASN A 155 -16.46 -8.75 -7.02
C ASN A 155 -16.95 -9.76 -8.07
N HIS A 156 -16.03 -10.34 -8.85
CA HIS A 156 -16.32 -11.28 -9.94
C HIS A 156 -15.44 -12.52 -9.84
N TYR A 157 -16.00 -13.67 -10.20
CA TYR A 157 -15.25 -14.93 -10.33
C TYR A 157 -14.31 -14.87 -11.53
N VAL A 158 -13.19 -15.60 -11.44
CA VAL A 158 -12.23 -15.80 -12.53
C VAL A 158 -11.93 -17.29 -12.69
N LEU A 159 -11.49 -17.71 -13.88
CA LEU A 159 -11.05 -19.08 -14.15
C LEU A 159 -9.52 -19.17 -14.23
N ASP A 160 -8.95 -19.91 -13.29
CA ASP A 160 -7.63 -20.52 -13.38
C ASP A 160 -7.67 -21.62 -14.45
N LEU A 161 -7.31 -21.24 -15.69
CA LEU A 161 -7.27 -22.15 -16.83
C LEU A 161 -6.15 -23.21 -16.67
N ASP A 162 -5.10 -22.86 -15.95
CA ASP A 162 -3.86 -23.63 -15.85
C ASP A 162 -4.13 -24.91 -15.05
N ASN A 163 -4.85 -24.79 -13.91
CA ASN A 163 -5.39 -25.92 -13.14
C ASN A 163 -6.74 -26.45 -13.62
N CYS A 164 -7.38 -25.83 -14.63
CA CYS A 164 -8.69 -26.28 -15.12
C CYS A 164 -8.65 -27.67 -15.78
N LEU A 165 -9.54 -28.57 -15.35
CA LEU A 165 -9.74 -29.91 -15.94
C LEU A 165 -10.69 -29.93 -17.16
N ARG A 166 -11.15 -28.76 -17.67
CA ARG A 166 -12.05 -28.63 -18.84
C ARG A 166 -13.33 -29.48 -18.78
N CYS A 167 -13.92 -29.63 -17.59
CA CYS A 167 -15.14 -30.42 -17.41
C CYS A 167 -16.45 -29.69 -17.83
N TRP A 168 -16.35 -28.44 -18.29
CA TRP A 168 -17.43 -27.54 -18.78
C TRP A 168 -18.60 -27.22 -17.84
N LYS A 169 -18.83 -27.99 -16.76
CA LYS A 169 -19.90 -27.79 -15.76
C LYS A 169 -20.05 -26.34 -15.27
N CYS A 170 -18.96 -25.61 -15.10
CA CYS A 170 -18.99 -24.21 -14.65
C CYS A 170 -19.67 -23.25 -15.64
N TYR A 171 -19.56 -23.53 -16.94
CA TYR A 171 -20.21 -22.79 -18.02
C TYR A 171 -21.70 -23.18 -18.10
N GLU A 172 -22.00 -24.49 -18.05
CA GLU A 172 -23.37 -25.03 -17.99
C GLU A 172 -24.17 -24.49 -16.79
N ALA A 173 -23.52 -24.34 -15.63
CA ALA A 173 -24.13 -23.83 -14.40
C ALA A 173 -24.18 -22.29 -14.31
N CYS A 174 -23.72 -21.54 -15.31
CA CYS A 174 -23.64 -20.08 -15.27
C CYS A 174 -24.95 -19.42 -15.74
N PRO A 175 -25.80 -18.88 -14.83
CA PRO A 175 -27.16 -18.45 -15.18
C PRO A 175 -27.21 -17.17 -16.04
N THR A 176 -26.08 -16.48 -16.24
CA THR A 176 -25.99 -15.22 -16.99
C THR A 176 -25.15 -15.31 -18.27
N GLY A 177 -24.60 -16.49 -18.61
CA GLY A 177 -23.70 -16.63 -19.76
C GLY A 177 -22.42 -15.80 -19.62
N ALA A 178 -21.91 -15.65 -18.38
CA ALA A 178 -20.74 -14.83 -18.09
C ALA A 178 -19.41 -15.52 -18.39
N ILE A 179 -19.36 -16.86 -18.43
CA ILE A 179 -18.16 -17.59 -18.80
C ILE A 179 -18.12 -17.71 -20.32
N ASP A 180 -17.00 -17.33 -20.95
CA ASP A 180 -16.79 -17.46 -22.40
C ASP A 180 -15.56 -18.34 -22.65
N PHE A 181 -15.77 -19.41 -23.44
CA PHE A 181 -14.77 -20.41 -23.81
C PHE A 181 -14.44 -20.41 -25.30
N LYS A 182 -14.98 -19.46 -26.07
CA LYS A 182 -14.74 -19.34 -27.52
C LYS A 182 -15.08 -20.60 -28.31
N PHE A 183 -16.20 -21.25 -27.98
CA PHE A 183 -16.63 -22.46 -28.67
C PHE A 183 -17.13 -22.18 -30.10
N ASP A 184 -17.81 -21.04 -30.33
CA ASP A 184 -18.44 -20.72 -31.61
C ASP A 184 -17.42 -20.31 -32.69
N GLU A 185 -16.29 -19.71 -32.27
CA GLU A 185 -15.20 -19.26 -33.13
C GLU A 185 -14.20 -20.37 -33.55
N ARG A 186 -14.37 -21.62 -33.10
CA ARG A 186 -13.40 -22.72 -33.38
C ARG A 186 -13.29 -23.12 -34.85
N LYS A 187 -14.43 -23.18 -35.54
CA LYS A 187 -14.53 -23.53 -36.96
C LYS A 187 -13.72 -22.57 -37.84
N ASP A 188 -13.67 -21.30 -37.44
CA ASP A 188 -12.99 -20.19 -38.12
C ASP A 188 -11.52 -20.06 -37.67
N PHE A 189 -11.09 -20.88 -36.71
CA PHE A 189 -9.70 -20.95 -36.24
C PHE A 189 -8.95 -22.05 -36.99
N HIS A 190 -8.07 -21.63 -37.89
CA HIS A 190 -7.27 -22.55 -38.70
C HIS A 190 -5.94 -22.88 -38.00
N ILE A 191 -5.62 -24.17 -37.90
CA ILE A 191 -4.34 -24.67 -37.36
C ILE A 191 -3.53 -25.24 -38.50
N LEU A 192 -2.29 -24.77 -38.70
CA LEU A 192 -1.35 -25.34 -39.66
C LEU A 192 -0.41 -26.31 -38.92
N ILE A 193 -0.37 -27.56 -39.36
CA ILE A 193 0.50 -28.62 -38.82
C ILE A 193 1.60 -28.87 -39.84
N VAL A 194 2.82 -28.44 -39.52
CA VAL A 194 4.01 -28.57 -40.37
C VAL A 194 4.86 -29.72 -39.86
N ASN A 195 4.74 -30.90 -40.45
CA ASN A 195 5.47 -32.08 -40.03
C ASN A 195 5.56 -33.15 -41.13
N SER A 196 6.76 -33.69 -41.36
CA SER A 196 7.04 -34.82 -42.26
C SER A 196 6.60 -36.17 -41.68
N ASP A 197 6.34 -36.26 -40.38
CA ASP A 197 5.91 -37.48 -39.69
C ASP A 197 4.40 -37.74 -39.89
N ALA A 198 4.09 -38.67 -40.80
CA ALA A 198 2.71 -39.06 -41.13
C ALA A 198 1.93 -39.65 -39.93
N GLU A 199 2.60 -40.29 -38.97
CA GLU A 199 1.93 -40.79 -37.75
C GLU A 199 1.43 -39.63 -36.89
N VAL A 200 2.19 -38.52 -36.84
CA VAL A 200 1.75 -37.28 -36.17
C VAL A 200 0.58 -36.64 -36.92
N ALA A 201 0.62 -36.61 -38.26
CA ALA A 201 -0.46 -36.05 -39.06
C ALA A 201 -1.79 -36.80 -38.84
N ASP A 202 -1.78 -38.13 -38.83
CA ASP A 202 -2.99 -38.93 -38.60
C ASP A 202 -3.46 -38.90 -37.13
N PHE A 203 -2.54 -38.90 -36.16
CA PHE A 203 -2.87 -38.67 -34.74
C PHE A 203 -3.63 -37.35 -34.53
N MET A 204 -3.19 -36.27 -35.20
CA MET A 204 -3.83 -34.96 -35.11
C MET A 204 -5.25 -34.97 -35.71
N LYS A 205 -5.42 -35.60 -36.90
CA LYS A 205 -6.73 -35.75 -37.56
C LYS A 205 -7.72 -36.51 -36.68
N GLU A 206 -7.29 -37.60 -36.04
CA GLU A 206 -8.15 -38.39 -35.15
C GLU A 206 -8.45 -37.64 -33.84
N SER A 207 -7.42 -37.11 -33.16
CA SER A 207 -7.58 -36.48 -31.84
C SER A 207 -8.39 -35.18 -31.84
N LEU A 208 -8.37 -34.43 -32.95
CA LEU A 208 -9.06 -33.13 -33.06
C LEU A 208 -10.40 -33.21 -33.81
N ARG A 209 -10.78 -34.38 -34.32
CA ARG A 209 -12.02 -34.63 -35.07
C ARG A 209 -13.29 -34.14 -34.36
N GLU A 210 -13.32 -34.26 -33.04
CA GLU A 210 -14.47 -33.86 -32.19
C GLU A 210 -14.39 -32.40 -31.71
N GLN A 211 -13.27 -31.70 -31.93
CA GLN A 211 -13.04 -30.35 -31.40
C GLN A 211 -13.45 -29.22 -32.35
N ASN A 212 -13.83 -29.55 -33.60
CA ASN A 212 -14.34 -28.63 -34.62
C ASN A 212 -13.38 -27.49 -35.01
N PHE A 213 -12.06 -27.75 -35.02
CA PHE A 213 -11.04 -26.88 -35.60
C PHE A 213 -10.85 -27.16 -37.09
N THR A 214 -10.50 -26.14 -37.89
CA THR A 214 -10.08 -26.36 -39.28
C THR A 214 -8.57 -26.64 -39.32
N LEU A 215 -8.17 -27.81 -39.84
CA LEU A 215 -6.78 -28.24 -39.89
C LEU A 215 -6.21 -28.15 -41.31
N HIS A 216 -5.02 -27.56 -41.44
CA HIS A 216 -4.16 -27.62 -42.62
C HIS A 216 -2.92 -28.44 -42.28
N PHE A 217 -2.39 -29.18 -43.26
CA PHE A 217 -1.21 -30.02 -43.10
C PHE A 217 -0.18 -29.66 -44.16
N SER A 218 1.09 -29.71 -43.80
CA SER A 218 2.21 -29.52 -44.73
C SER A 218 3.39 -30.39 -44.32
N GLU A 219 3.97 -31.10 -45.29
CA GLU A 219 5.11 -32.01 -45.07
C GLU A 219 6.45 -31.29 -45.23
N THR A 220 6.45 -30.07 -45.80
CA THR A 220 7.65 -29.28 -46.15
C THR A 220 7.58 -27.84 -45.66
N GLY A 221 8.72 -27.25 -45.32
CA GLY A 221 8.83 -25.88 -44.85
C GLY A 221 8.51 -24.84 -45.92
N HIS A 222 8.82 -25.10 -47.20
CA HIS A 222 8.44 -24.20 -48.30
C HIS A 222 6.92 -24.13 -48.48
N GLU A 223 6.23 -25.28 -48.50
CA GLU A 223 4.77 -25.33 -48.61
C GLU A 223 4.11 -24.66 -47.40
N ALA A 224 4.59 -24.89 -46.18
CA ALA A 224 4.10 -24.21 -45.00
C ALA A 224 4.22 -22.68 -45.08
N VAL A 225 5.34 -22.17 -45.59
CA VAL A 225 5.56 -20.74 -45.82
C VAL A 225 4.63 -20.21 -46.92
N GLU A 226 4.38 -20.96 -48.00
CA GLU A 226 3.37 -20.59 -49.01
C GLU A 226 1.95 -20.57 -48.43
N MET A 227 1.55 -21.57 -47.63
CA MET A 227 0.25 -21.59 -46.94
C MET A 227 0.07 -20.38 -46.02
N LEU A 228 1.14 -19.91 -45.35
CA LEU A 228 1.12 -18.69 -44.54
C LEU A 228 0.94 -17.40 -45.35
N THR A 229 1.29 -17.38 -46.64
CA THR A 229 0.99 -16.26 -47.56
C THR A 229 -0.42 -16.30 -48.16
N SER A 230 -1.13 -17.41 -48.04
CA SER A 230 -2.51 -17.54 -48.53
C SER A 230 -3.52 -16.79 -47.65
N ASP A 231 -4.70 -16.48 -48.19
CA ASP A 231 -5.79 -15.76 -47.50
C ASP A 231 -6.44 -16.57 -46.34
N ASN A 232 -5.89 -17.75 -46.02
CA ASN A 232 -6.25 -18.53 -44.85
C ASN A 232 -5.74 -17.86 -43.56
N ARG A 233 -6.67 -17.56 -42.64
CA ARG A 233 -6.37 -17.03 -41.30
C ARG A 233 -5.91 -18.13 -40.35
N ILE A 234 -4.70 -18.63 -40.57
CA ILE A 234 -4.01 -19.55 -39.66
C ILE A 234 -3.75 -18.81 -38.34
N GLY A 235 -4.36 -19.28 -37.26
CA GLY A 235 -4.26 -18.72 -35.91
C GLY A 235 -3.30 -19.49 -34.99
N LEU A 236 -2.73 -20.60 -35.47
CA LEU A 236 -1.72 -21.40 -34.77
C LEU A 236 -0.90 -22.22 -35.78
N VAL A 237 0.42 -22.24 -35.62
CA VAL A 237 1.33 -23.15 -36.33
C VAL A 237 1.89 -24.16 -35.34
N LEU A 238 1.77 -25.45 -35.64
CA LEU A 238 2.44 -26.54 -34.92
C LEU A 238 3.60 -27.04 -35.80
N LEU A 239 4.84 -26.75 -35.40
CA LEU A 239 6.06 -26.91 -36.20
C LEU A 239 6.91 -28.10 -35.72
N GLY A 240 7.07 -29.12 -36.55
CA GLY A 240 7.98 -30.23 -36.32
C GLY A 240 9.45 -29.85 -36.54
N MET A 241 10.36 -30.51 -35.81
CA MET A 241 11.81 -30.22 -35.87
C MET A 241 12.51 -30.73 -37.13
N ASN A 242 11.97 -31.76 -37.79
CA ASN A 242 12.70 -32.62 -38.72
C ASN A 242 12.09 -32.58 -40.14
N LEU A 243 11.94 -31.39 -40.72
CA LEU A 243 11.41 -31.19 -42.08
C LEU A 243 12.49 -31.52 -43.13
N GLU A 244 12.08 -31.96 -44.33
CA GLU A 244 13.02 -32.49 -45.34
C GLU A 244 13.76 -31.41 -46.16
N ASP A 245 13.22 -30.18 -46.21
CA ASP A 245 13.58 -29.15 -47.19
C ASP A 245 14.01 -27.79 -46.59
N MET A 246 13.66 -27.53 -45.32
CA MET A 246 13.97 -26.29 -44.62
C MET A 246 14.01 -26.49 -43.10
N ASP A 247 15.10 -26.06 -42.47
CA ASP A 247 15.29 -26.14 -41.02
C ASP A 247 14.23 -25.35 -40.23
N ALA A 248 13.88 -25.84 -39.03
CA ALA A 248 12.76 -25.32 -38.25
C ALA A 248 12.97 -23.88 -37.73
N ASP A 249 14.20 -23.44 -37.48
CA ASP A 249 14.56 -22.05 -37.16
C ASP A 249 14.21 -21.10 -38.31
N ARG A 250 14.44 -21.55 -39.54
CA ARG A 250 14.16 -20.80 -40.76
C ARG A 250 12.68 -20.78 -41.08
N VAL A 251 11.94 -21.86 -40.86
CA VAL A 251 10.47 -21.88 -40.97
C VAL A 251 9.84 -20.98 -39.91
N LEU A 252 10.32 -21.01 -38.66
CA LEU A 252 9.90 -20.10 -37.58
C LEU A 252 10.14 -18.63 -37.97
N THR A 253 11.37 -18.31 -38.38
CA THR A 253 11.75 -16.95 -38.79
C THR A 253 10.86 -16.44 -39.93
N ARG A 254 10.68 -17.24 -40.99
CA ARG A 254 9.81 -16.90 -42.12
C ARG A 254 8.33 -16.79 -41.73
N SER A 255 7.87 -17.56 -40.74
CA SER A 255 6.50 -17.45 -40.22
C SER A 255 6.28 -16.12 -39.53
N LEU A 256 7.21 -15.71 -38.67
CA LEU A 256 7.14 -14.43 -37.93
C LEU A 256 7.38 -13.21 -38.83
N GLU A 257 8.22 -13.33 -39.87
CA GLU A 257 8.37 -12.28 -40.90
C GLU A 257 7.09 -12.06 -41.73
N LEU A 258 6.29 -13.11 -41.98
CA LEU A 258 5.04 -13.02 -42.73
C LEU A 258 3.83 -12.64 -41.87
N ARG A 259 3.74 -13.17 -40.64
CA ARG A 259 2.73 -12.85 -39.63
C ARG A 259 3.35 -12.85 -38.24
N ALA A 260 3.82 -11.68 -37.80
CA ALA A 260 4.43 -11.49 -36.49
C ALA A 260 3.48 -11.75 -35.29
N ASP A 261 2.19 -11.92 -35.56
CA ASP A 261 1.13 -12.23 -34.61
C ASP A 261 0.74 -13.73 -34.57
N VAL A 262 1.23 -14.57 -35.50
CA VAL A 262 0.87 -16.00 -35.50
C VAL A 262 1.67 -16.75 -34.43
N PRO A 263 1.02 -17.43 -33.46
CA PRO A 263 1.73 -18.23 -32.48
C PRO A 263 2.26 -19.50 -33.15
N VAL A 264 3.57 -19.71 -33.06
CA VAL A 264 4.25 -20.93 -33.50
C VAL A 264 4.61 -21.76 -32.26
N VAL A 265 4.23 -23.04 -32.23
CA VAL A 265 4.60 -23.99 -31.18
C VAL A 265 5.46 -25.10 -31.77
N VAL A 266 6.58 -25.39 -31.12
CA VAL A 266 7.55 -26.38 -31.59
C VAL A 266 7.22 -27.77 -31.04
N MET A 267 7.12 -28.75 -31.92
CA MET A 267 6.94 -30.17 -31.59
C MET A 267 8.31 -30.87 -31.53
N ALA A 268 9.01 -30.69 -30.43
CA ALA A 268 10.29 -31.33 -30.17
C ALA A 268 10.12 -32.83 -29.88
N THR A 269 11.10 -33.64 -30.29
CA THR A 269 11.19 -35.05 -29.84
C THR A 269 12.04 -35.16 -28.57
N ALA A 270 11.93 -36.29 -27.86
CA ALA A 270 12.74 -36.51 -26.66
C ALA A 270 14.23 -36.55 -27.00
N GLY A 271 15.04 -35.73 -26.34
CA GLY A 271 16.43 -35.43 -26.70
C GLY A 271 16.63 -34.19 -27.58
N GLN A 272 15.56 -33.43 -27.91
CA GLN A 272 15.63 -32.14 -28.60
C GLN A 272 15.15 -30.97 -27.71
N GLU A 273 15.13 -31.14 -26.39
CA GLU A 273 14.60 -30.14 -25.46
C GLU A 273 15.38 -28.82 -25.47
N GLU A 274 16.69 -28.90 -25.64
CA GLU A 274 17.59 -27.74 -25.76
C GLU A 274 17.31 -26.95 -27.06
N GLN A 275 17.19 -27.66 -28.19
CA GLN A 275 16.82 -27.06 -29.49
C GLN A 275 15.41 -26.44 -29.48
N GLY A 276 14.46 -27.08 -28.78
CA GLY A 276 13.10 -26.53 -28.60
C GLY A 276 13.10 -25.25 -27.75
N ALA A 277 13.95 -25.19 -26.72
CA ALA A 277 14.12 -23.99 -25.91
C ALA A 277 14.80 -22.85 -26.69
N ASP A 278 15.82 -23.15 -27.51
CA ASP A 278 16.47 -22.17 -28.39
C ASP A 278 15.48 -21.53 -29.38
N LEU A 279 14.59 -22.34 -29.98
CA LEU A 279 13.54 -21.84 -30.87
C LEU A 279 12.51 -20.96 -30.14
N VAL A 280 12.23 -21.21 -28.86
CA VAL A 280 11.42 -20.30 -28.03
C VAL A 280 12.16 -18.98 -27.77
N MET A 281 13.49 -18.99 -27.57
CA MET A 281 14.27 -17.75 -27.51
C MET A 281 14.30 -16.98 -28.84
N GLN A 282 14.11 -17.67 -29.96
CA GLN A 282 14.00 -17.07 -31.31
C GLN A 282 12.58 -16.59 -31.65
N GLY A 283 11.59 -16.77 -30.78
CA GLY A 283 10.23 -16.24 -30.93
C GLY A 283 9.11 -17.27 -31.08
N ALA A 284 9.40 -18.58 -30.99
CA ALA A 284 8.33 -19.56 -30.80
C ALA A 284 7.66 -19.37 -29.44
N ARG A 285 6.35 -19.64 -29.34
CA ARG A 285 5.54 -19.39 -28.15
C ARG A 285 5.85 -20.36 -27.01
N GLU A 286 5.98 -21.64 -27.33
CA GLU A 286 6.35 -22.73 -26.42
C GLU A 286 6.84 -23.94 -27.23
N TYR A 287 7.37 -24.96 -26.55
CA TYR A 287 7.74 -26.24 -27.15
C TYR A 287 7.18 -27.42 -26.37
N LEU A 288 6.85 -28.51 -27.07
CA LEU A 288 6.29 -29.75 -26.54
C LEU A 288 7.29 -30.89 -26.71
N THR A 289 7.53 -31.67 -25.65
CA THR A 289 8.63 -32.67 -25.56
C THR A 289 8.16 -34.13 -25.67
N LYS A 290 7.16 -34.39 -26.52
CA LYS A 290 6.51 -35.69 -26.79
C LYS A 290 5.99 -36.47 -25.55
N SER A 291 4.67 -36.39 -25.37
CA SER A 291 3.85 -37.58 -25.61
C SER A 291 2.54 -37.18 -26.28
N LEU A 292 2.34 -37.60 -27.53
CA LEU A 292 1.10 -37.39 -28.28
C LEU A 292 0.04 -38.41 -27.81
N ALA A 293 -0.42 -38.24 -26.58
CA ALA A 293 -1.59 -38.91 -26.07
C ALA A 293 -2.78 -37.93 -26.15
N SER A 294 -3.90 -38.33 -26.77
CA SER A 294 -5.10 -37.49 -26.88
C SER A 294 -5.56 -36.94 -25.51
N LYS A 295 -5.41 -37.74 -24.45
CA LYS A 295 -5.69 -37.40 -23.04
C LYS A 295 -4.83 -36.28 -22.44
N THR A 296 -3.75 -35.83 -23.08
CA THR A 296 -2.92 -34.69 -22.64
C THR A 296 -2.83 -33.62 -23.71
N PHE A 297 -2.62 -34.02 -24.97
CA PHE A 297 -2.51 -33.10 -26.10
C PHE A 297 -3.79 -32.30 -26.32
N VAL A 298 -4.97 -32.95 -26.36
CA VAL A 298 -6.23 -32.23 -26.56
C VAL A 298 -6.46 -31.26 -25.40
N PRO A 299 -6.41 -31.67 -24.10
CA PRO A 299 -6.43 -30.77 -22.94
C PRO A 299 -5.57 -29.52 -23.08
N TRP A 300 -4.30 -29.66 -23.46
CA TRP A 300 -3.38 -28.55 -23.70
C TRP A 300 -3.85 -27.63 -24.85
N LEU A 301 -4.24 -28.21 -26.00
CA LEU A 301 -4.56 -27.41 -27.19
C LEU A 301 -5.74 -26.46 -26.99
N ASP A 302 -6.87 -26.88 -26.39
CA ASP A 302 -7.96 -25.93 -26.16
C ASP A 302 -7.58 -24.85 -25.13
N LYS A 303 -6.70 -25.14 -24.17
CA LYS A 303 -6.21 -24.12 -23.23
C LYS A 303 -5.38 -23.07 -23.96
N LEU A 304 -4.48 -23.53 -24.84
CA LEU A 304 -3.70 -22.64 -25.72
C LEU A 304 -4.62 -21.84 -26.64
N TYR A 305 -5.60 -22.47 -27.27
CA TYR A 305 -6.63 -21.80 -28.09
C TYR A 305 -7.41 -20.73 -27.30
N MET A 306 -7.89 -21.06 -26.11
CA MET A 306 -8.61 -20.11 -25.24
C MET A 306 -7.73 -18.92 -24.86
N ARG A 307 -6.43 -19.13 -24.61
CA ARG A 307 -5.45 -18.06 -24.40
C ARG A 307 -5.27 -17.21 -25.66
N ILE A 308 -5.04 -17.83 -26.83
CA ILE A 308 -4.88 -17.13 -28.12
C ILE A 308 -6.11 -16.26 -28.46
N MET A 309 -7.32 -16.76 -28.23
CA MET A 309 -8.56 -16.08 -28.60
C MET A 309 -9.09 -15.07 -27.56
N SER A 310 -8.51 -15.03 -26.35
CA SER A 310 -9.06 -14.25 -25.23
C SER A 310 -8.05 -13.34 -24.52
N ASP A 311 -6.77 -13.71 -24.48
CA ASP A 311 -5.73 -12.82 -23.96
C ASP A 311 -5.51 -11.68 -24.98
N SER A 312 -5.22 -10.46 -24.52
CA SER A 312 -5.10 -9.28 -25.38
C SER A 312 -3.82 -8.49 -25.12
N THR A 313 -3.09 -8.17 -26.19
CA THR A 313 -1.94 -7.26 -26.14
C THR A 313 -2.39 -5.84 -26.46
N GLU A 314 -2.11 -4.89 -25.56
CA GLU A 314 -2.41 -3.46 -25.74
C GLU A 314 -1.10 -2.65 -25.74
N LYS A 315 -0.97 -1.64 -26.61
CA LYS A 315 0.11 -0.64 -26.55
C LYS A 315 -0.45 0.72 -26.12
N LEU A 316 0.18 1.33 -25.11
CA LEU A 316 -0.21 2.64 -24.54
C LEU A 316 0.96 3.62 -24.57
N GLU A 317 0.65 4.91 -24.69
CA GLU A 317 1.63 6.00 -24.55
C GLU A 317 1.53 6.59 -23.13
N VAL A 318 2.66 6.67 -22.40
CA VAL A 318 2.68 7.12 -21.00
C VAL A 318 3.85 8.07 -20.70
N GLY A 319 3.59 9.09 -19.88
CA GLY A 319 4.61 10.10 -19.52
C GLY A 319 5.66 9.63 -18.51
N ALA A 320 5.26 8.79 -17.55
CA ALA A 320 6.13 8.22 -16.52
C ALA A 320 5.66 6.82 -16.12
N VAL A 321 6.54 6.03 -15.51
CA VAL A 321 6.20 4.69 -15.01
C VAL A 321 6.59 4.55 -13.53
N ILE A 322 5.69 4.05 -12.69
CA ILE A 322 5.94 3.74 -11.29
C ILE A 322 5.82 2.23 -11.08
N LEU A 323 6.88 1.61 -10.58
CA LEU A 323 6.97 0.19 -10.28
C LEU A 323 6.73 -0.04 -8.78
N ALA A 324 5.64 -0.73 -8.47
CA ALA A 324 5.12 -0.95 -7.13
C ALA A 324 4.83 -2.44 -6.84
N GLY A 325 5.51 -3.35 -7.54
CA GLY A 325 5.30 -4.81 -7.46
C GLY A 325 5.55 -5.46 -6.10
N GLY A 326 6.03 -4.71 -5.10
CA GLY A 326 6.15 -5.15 -3.72
C GLY A 326 7.27 -6.19 -3.52
N PHE A 327 6.98 -7.20 -2.71
CA PHE A 327 7.86 -8.32 -2.38
C PHE A 327 7.04 -9.62 -2.29
N GLU A 328 7.70 -10.76 -2.35
CA GLU A 328 7.11 -12.08 -2.09
C GLU A 328 7.67 -12.64 -0.77
N CYS A 329 6.86 -13.40 -0.01
CA CYS A 329 7.32 -13.99 1.25
C CYS A 329 8.28 -15.15 0.99
N TYR A 330 9.28 -15.31 1.86
CA TYR A 330 10.19 -16.45 1.81
C TYR A 330 9.46 -17.76 2.13
N ASP A 331 9.31 -18.62 1.12
CA ASP A 331 8.80 -19.98 1.27
C ASP A 331 9.88 -20.91 1.86
N PRO A 332 9.65 -21.58 3.01
CA PRO A 332 10.55 -22.59 3.53
C PRO A 332 10.74 -23.81 2.62
N LYS A 333 9.78 -24.12 1.71
CA LYS A 333 9.85 -25.28 0.78
C LYS A 333 10.71 -25.03 -0.45
N MET A 334 10.92 -23.78 -0.86
CA MET A 334 11.78 -23.41 -2.00
C MET A 334 13.28 -23.47 -1.67
N HIS A 335 13.70 -24.54 -1.00
CA HIS A 335 15.10 -24.78 -0.67
C HIS A 335 15.83 -25.52 -1.81
N PRO A 336 17.07 -25.12 -2.17
CA PRO A 336 17.88 -25.88 -3.10
C PRO A 336 18.08 -27.33 -2.59
N ALA A 337 17.93 -28.31 -3.48
CA ALA A 337 17.95 -29.73 -3.13
C ALA A 337 19.23 -30.10 -2.35
N GLY A 338 19.08 -30.51 -1.10
CA GLY A 338 20.18 -30.95 -0.23
C GLY A 338 20.23 -30.32 1.17
N SER A 339 19.39 -29.33 1.50
CA SER A 339 19.20 -28.91 2.90
C SER A 339 17.99 -29.60 3.53
N GLU A 340 18.23 -30.34 4.62
CA GLU A 340 17.18 -30.92 5.47
C GLU A 340 16.20 -29.85 5.98
N ASP A 341 14.92 -30.20 6.13
CA ASP A 341 13.92 -29.30 6.69
C ASP A 341 14.08 -29.16 8.21
N VAL A 342 15.00 -28.28 8.60
CA VAL A 342 15.22 -27.91 10.01
C VAL A 342 14.00 -27.27 10.68
N TRP A 343 12.95 -26.87 9.95
CA TRP A 343 11.76 -26.26 10.53
C TRP A 343 10.59 -27.23 10.72
N SER A 344 10.66 -28.45 10.18
CA SER A 344 9.53 -29.39 10.13
C SER A 344 8.25 -28.73 9.56
N TYR A 345 8.37 -27.92 8.51
CA TYR A 345 7.28 -27.11 7.94
C TYR A 345 6.17 -27.95 7.27
N ASP A 346 6.44 -29.22 6.93
CA ASP A 346 5.37 -30.15 6.53
C ASP A 346 4.53 -30.69 7.72
N HIS A 347 4.86 -30.33 8.97
CA HIS A 347 4.05 -30.66 10.15
C HIS A 347 2.91 -29.63 10.33
N PRO A 348 1.62 -30.04 10.47
CA PRO A 348 0.48 -29.11 10.52
C PRO A 348 0.51 -28.03 11.62
N GLY A 349 1.26 -28.26 12.70
CA GLY A 349 1.48 -27.25 13.75
C GLY A 349 2.50 -26.16 13.39
N VAL A 350 3.27 -26.29 12.30
CA VAL A 350 4.23 -25.28 11.85
C VAL A 350 3.59 -24.46 10.73
N LEU A 351 3.50 -23.15 10.94
CA LEU A 351 2.90 -22.19 10.01
C LEU A 351 3.89 -21.07 9.69
N THR A 352 3.75 -20.43 8.54
CA THR A 352 4.32 -19.08 8.33
C THR A 352 3.44 -18.00 8.98
N ALA A 353 4.01 -16.81 9.17
CA ALA A 353 3.26 -15.65 9.64
C ALA A 353 2.05 -15.28 8.75
N VAL A 354 2.12 -15.52 7.43
CA VAL A 354 1.00 -15.22 6.53
C VAL A 354 -0.13 -16.23 6.71
N GLU A 355 0.19 -17.52 6.85
CA GLU A 355 -0.80 -18.54 7.20
C GLU A 355 -1.42 -18.27 8.58
N PHE A 356 -0.63 -17.85 9.57
CA PHE A 356 -1.15 -17.46 10.88
C PHE A 356 -2.10 -16.23 10.80
N GLU A 357 -1.79 -15.22 9.98
CA GLU A 357 -2.70 -14.09 9.71
C GLU A 357 -4.00 -14.53 9.05
N ARG A 358 -3.96 -15.53 8.15
CA ARG A 358 -5.16 -16.12 7.53
C ARG A 358 -5.96 -16.94 8.53
N LEU A 359 -5.32 -17.73 9.38
CA LEU A 359 -5.96 -18.48 10.48
C LEU A 359 -6.63 -17.52 11.49
N MET A 360 -6.00 -16.40 11.81
CA MET A 360 -6.56 -15.39 12.71
C MET A 360 -7.57 -14.42 12.06
N SER A 361 -7.78 -14.50 10.73
CA SER A 361 -8.69 -13.60 10.02
C SER A 361 -10.15 -14.00 10.17
N GLY A 362 -11.02 -13.02 10.38
CA GLY A 362 -12.48 -13.21 10.35
C GLY A 362 -13.02 -13.61 8.97
N THR A 363 -12.19 -13.54 7.93
CA THR A 363 -12.47 -13.98 6.55
C THR A 363 -11.71 -15.26 6.15
N GLY A 364 -10.96 -15.85 7.08
CA GLY A 364 -10.12 -17.04 6.85
C GLY A 364 -10.79 -18.36 7.24
N PRO A 365 -10.09 -19.49 7.05
CA PRO A 365 -10.68 -20.83 7.11
C PRO A 365 -11.28 -21.23 8.46
N THR A 366 -10.87 -20.61 9.57
CA THR A 366 -11.43 -20.87 10.91
C THR A 366 -12.37 -19.75 11.40
N GLY A 367 -12.64 -18.72 10.59
CA GLY A 367 -13.40 -17.54 11.00
C GLY A 367 -12.76 -16.74 12.15
N GLY A 368 -11.43 -16.79 12.27
CA GLY A 368 -10.67 -16.12 13.33
C GLY A 368 -10.55 -16.91 14.64
N GLN A 369 -10.91 -18.20 14.63
CA GLN A 369 -10.72 -19.09 15.79
C GLN A 369 -9.31 -19.67 15.80
N LEU A 370 -8.62 -19.54 16.95
CA LEU A 370 -7.26 -20.03 17.16
C LEU A 370 -7.27 -21.55 17.46
N LEU A 371 -7.40 -22.33 16.39
CA LEU A 371 -7.40 -23.81 16.40
C LEU A 371 -6.10 -24.34 15.78
N ARG A 372 -5.64 -25.51 16.24
CA ARG A 372 -4.47 -26.20 15.66
C ARG A 372 -4.88 -26.81 14.30
N PRO A 373 -4.15 -26.56 13.19
CA PRO A 373 -4.41 -27.24 11.93
C PRO A 373 -4.27 -28.77 12.07
N GLY A 374 -5.02 -29.51 11.26
CA GLY A 374 -5.03 -30.98 11.25
C GLY A 374 -5.96 -31.62 12.31
N ASP A 375 -6.01 -31.12 13.54
CA ASP A 375 -6.84 -31.71 14.62
C ASP A 375 -7.93 -30.81 15.21
N ASN A 376 -7.96 -29.52 14.86
CA ASN A 376 -8.91 -28.51 15.32
C ASN A 376 -9.01 -28.35 16.86
N LYS A 377 -8.05 -28.85 17.64
CA LYS A 377 -8.00 -28.62 19.09
C LYS A 377 -7.60 -27.16 19.39
N PRO A 378 -8.06 -26.55 20.49
CA PRO A 378 -7.56 -25.26 20.93
C PRO A 378 -6.05 -25.27 21.16
N VAL A 379 -5.37 -24.19 20.73
CA VAL A 379 -3.92 -24.00 20.89
C VAL A 379 -3.65 -23.37 22.26
N LYS A 380 -2.68 -23.92 23.03
CA LYS A 380 -2.31 -23.39 24.37
C LYS A 380 -0.94 -22.72 24.37
N ASN A 381 0.04 -23.27 23.65
CA ASN A 381 1.41 -22.75 23.61
C ASN A 381 1.83 -22.44 22.17
N ILE A 382 2.25 -21.20 21.88
CA ILE A 382 2.73 -20.77 20.56
C ILE A 382 4.13 -20.15 20.64
N ALA A 383 5.02 -20.57 19.73
CA ALA A 383 6.33 -19.96 19.51
C ALA A 383 6.40 -19.21 18.17
N TRP A 384 6.90 -17.98 18.15
CA TRP A 384 7.27 -17.26 16.93
C TRP A 384 8.79 -17.30 16.74
N ILE A 385 9.29 -17.81 15.62
CA ILE A 385 10.72 -17.83 15.30
C ILE A 385 11.06 -16.68 14.36
N GLN A 386 11.91 -15.75 14.81
CA GLN A 386 12.33 -14.58 14.02
C GLN A 386 13.36 -14.90 12.94
N CYS A 387 13.37 -14.06 11.90
CA CYS A 387 14.37 -14.04 10.83
C CYS A 387 14.41 -15.31 9.95
N VAL A 388 13.28 -15.99 9.75
CA VAL A 388 13.23 -17.16 8.87
C VAL A 388 13.41 -16.71 7.42
N GLY A 389 14.56 -17.03 6.82
CA GLY A 389 14.91 -16.56 5.47
C GLY A 389 15.37 -15.09 5.40
N SER A 390 15.85 -14.52 6.50
CA SER A 390 16.51 -13.21 6.57
C SER A 390 17.69 -13.26 7.53
N ARG A 391 18.66 -12.34 7.40
CA ARG A 391 19.91 -12.36 8.19
C ARG A 391 20.62 -13.72 8.09
N ASP A 392 20.57 -14.30 6.88
CA ASP A 392 21.05 -15.65 6.59
C ASP A 392 21.90 -15.67 5.31
N VAL A 393 23.21 -15.56 5.51
CA VAL A 393 24.22 -15.53 4.45
C VAL A 393 24.18 -16.82 3.60
N ARG A 394 23.79 -17.98 4.17
CA ARG A 394 23.70 -19.24 3.41
C ARG A 394 22.53 -19.23 2.41
N LYS A 395 21.49 -18.42 2.65
CA LYS A 395 20.29 -18.31 1.81
C LYS A 395 20.28 -17.05 0.94
N GLY A 396 21.45 -16.46 0.65
CA GLY A 396 21.59 -15.21 -0.10
C GLY A 396 20.86 -14.03 0.55
N ALA A 397 20.72 -14.04 1.89
CA ALA A 397 19.83 -13.16 2.63
C ALA A 397 20.56 -12.38 3.73
N ASP A 398 21.71 -11.77 3.43
CA ASP A 398 22.49 -10.92 4.36
C ASP A 398 21.82 -9.55 4.65
N TYR A 399 20.49 -9.52 4.62
CA TYR A 399 19.64 -8.33 4.85
C TYR A 399 18.52 -8.62 5.85
N CYS A 400 17.93 -7.56 6.38
CA CYS A 400 16.82 -7.61 7.33
C CYS A 400 15.51 -7.19 6.66
N SER A 401 14.48 -8.03 6.69
CA SER A 401 13.18 -7.75 6.05
C SER A 401 12.36 -6.59 6.66
N GLY A 402 12.89 -5.88 7.67
CA GLY A 402 12.28 -4.70 8.31
C GLY A 402 11.03 -4.96 9.18
N ILE A 403 10.18 -5.91 8.78
CA ILE A 403 8.79 -6.03 9.27
C ILE A 403 8.53 -7.17 10.27
N CYS A 404 9.33 -8.24 10.24
CA CYS A 404 9.01 -9.51 10.92
C CYS A 404 8.89 -9.39 12.44
N CYS A 405 9.79 -8.63 13.09
CA CYS A 405 9.70 -8.33 14.51
C CYS A 405 8.35 -7.70 14.90
N MET A 406 7.84 -6.79 14.07
CA MET A 406 6.61 -6.05 14.37
C MET A 406 5.34 -6.85 14.09
N PHE A 407 5.32 -7.69 13.06
CA PHE A 407 4.17 -8.56 12.82
C PHE A 407 4.07 -9.66 13.88
N SER A 408 5.16 -10.27 14.35
CA SER A 408 5.07 -11.32 15.38
C SER A 408 4.68 -10.79 16.76
N ILE A 409 5.06 -9.55 17.10
CA ILE A 409 4.51 -8.88 18.30
C ILE A 409 2.99 -8.69 18.15
N LYS A 410 2.51 -8.30 16.96
CA LYS A 410 1.07 -8.16 16.69
C LYS A 410 0.33 -9.49 16.77
N GLU A 411 0.83 -10.51 16.09
CA GLU A 411 0.25 -11.86 16.06
C GLU A 411 0.15 -12.46 17.47
N SER A 412 1.19 -12.34 18.30
CA SER A 412 1.16 -12.80 19.69
C SER A 412 0.17 -12.03 20.58
N VAL A 413 0.05 -10.71 20.41
CA VAL A 413 -0.97 -9.89 21.11
C VAL A 413 -2.38 -10.24 20.64
N LEU A 414 -2.58 -10.51 19.34
CA LEU A 414 -3.87 -10.94 18.79
C LEU A 414 -4.25 -12.35 19.25
N ALA A 415 -3.29 -13.29 19.33
CA ALA A 415 -3.49 -14.63 19.87
C ALA A 415 -3.94 -14.59 21.34
N LYS A 416 -3.26 -13.80 22.18
CA LYS A 416 -3.68 -13.57 23.57
C LYS A 416 -5.03 -12.84 23.65
N LYS A 417 -5.32 -11.88 22.76
CA LYS A 417 -6.63 -11.20 22.71
C LYS A 417 -7.78 -12.17 22.36
N ALA A 418 -7.60 -13.01 21.34
CA ALA A 418 -8.62 -13.97 20.88
C ALA A 418 -8.93 -15.08 21.91
N THR A 419 -7.99 -15.37 22.81
CA THR A 419 -8.14 -16.38 23.86
C THR A 419 -8.39 -15.79 25.25
N ASN A 420 -8.69 -14.49 25.36
CA ASN A 420 -8.83 -13.76 26.63
C ASN A 420 -7.62 -13.94 27.58
N GLY A 421 -6.42 -14.12 27.02
CA GLY A 421 -5.16 -14.31 27.73
C GLY A 421 -4.77 -15.76 28.01
N ALA A 422 -5.58 -16.75 27.60
CA ALA A 422 -5.37 -18.16 27.96
C ALA A 422 -4.28 -18.89 27.14
N VAL A 423 -3.85 -18.35 25.99
CA VAL A 423 -2.70 -18.88 25.23
C VAL A 423 -1.39 -18.28 25.74
N GLU A 424 -0.35 -19.10 25.87
CA GLU A 424 1.02 -18.62 26.09
C GLU A 424 1.75 -18.37 24.77
N ALA A 425 2.43 -17.23 24.71
CA ALA A 425 3.03 -16.70 23.49
C ALA A 425 4.51 -16.36 23.73
N THR A 426 5.41 -17.02 22.99
CA THR A 426 6.86 -16.82 23.09
C THR A 426 7.43 -16.36 21.75
N ILE A 427 8.30 -15.35 21.75
CA ILE A 427 9.00 -14.86 20.54
C ILE A 427 10.50 -15.14 20.68
N PHE A 428 11.03 -16.00 19.82
CA PHE A 428 12.44 -16.37 19.72
C PHE A 428 13.20 -15.46 18.76
N TYR A 429 14.19 -14.70 19.24
CA TYR A 429 14.82 -13.62 18.47
C TYR A 429 16.34 -13.42 18.68
N MET A 430 16.99 -12.73 17.75
CA MET A 430 18.41 -12.31 17.83
C MET A 430 18.57 -10.85 18.25
N ASP A 431 17.88 -9.94 17.56
CA ASP A 431 17.72 -8.52 17.90
C ASP A 431 16.26 -8.16 17.63
N MET A 432 15.58 -7.46 18.55
CA MET A 432 14.18 -7.09 18.40
C MET A 432 14.08 -5.70 17.75
N ARG A 433 13.74 -5.64 16.47
CA ARG A 433 13.96 -4.44 15.63
C ARG A 433 12.81 -3.44 15.64
N THR A 434 12.59 -2.85 16.81
CA THR A 434 11.52 -1.90 17.20
C THR A 434 11.89 -0.43 16.96
N SER A 435 12.44 -0.11 15.78
CA SER A 435 12.95 1.25 15.49
C SER A 435 11.85 2.31 15.31
N GLY A 436 12.17 3.59 15.50
CA GLY A 436 11.23 4.71 15.34
C GLY A 436 10.49 5.09 16.63
N LYS A 437 9.46 5.94 16.49
CA LYS A 437 8.85 6.68 17.62
C LYS A 437 7.88 5.86 18.49
N ASP A 438 7.16 4.89 17.93
CA ASP A 438 6.10 4.15 18.65
C ASP A 438 6.35 2.63 18.79
N TYR A 439 7.27 2.06 18.01
CA TYR A 439 7.46 0.60 17.92
C TYR A 439 8.06 -0.03 19.19
N GLN A 440 8.94 0.69 19.89
CA GLN A 440 9.47 0.24 21.18
C GLN A 440 8.36 0.20 22.24
N GLN A 441 7.54 1.25 22.35
CA GLN A 441 6.38 1.27 23.26
C GLN A 441 5.37 0.15 22.98
N TYR A 442 5.21 -0.25 21.71
CA TYR A 442 4.36 -1.36 21.32
C TYR A 442 4.91 -2.71 21.84
N ARG A 443 6.20 -2.96 21.65
CA ARG A 443 6.91 -4.13 22.20
C ARG A 443 6.86 -4.19 23.73
N ASP A 444 7.09 -3.06 24.38
CA ASP A 444 7.12 -2.98 25.85
C ASP A 444 5.72 -3.22 26.45
N ARG A 445 4.64 -2.82 25.76
CA ARG A 445 3.27 -3.20 26.15
C ARG A 445 2.96 -4.68 25.92
N ALA A 446 3.43 -5.27 24.83
CA ALA A 446 3.25 -6.70 24.58
C ALA A 446 3.91 -7.55 25.68
N GLU A 447 5.10 -7.18 26.13
CA GLU A 447 5.75 -7.83 27.28
C GLU A 447 5.01 -7.54 28.59
N ASN A 448 4.91 -6.27 29.00
CA ASN A 448 4.55 -5.90 30.37
C ASN A 448 3.03 -5.84 30.62
N GLU A 449 2.20 -5.58 29.61
CA GLU A 449 0.74 -5.50 29.75
C GLU A 449 -0.01 -6.72 29.18
N LYS A 450 0.65 -7.59 28.42
CA LYS A 450 0.04 -8.77 27.79
C LYS A 450 0.76 -10.08 28.13
N GLY A 451 1.95 -10.03 28.73
CA GLY A 451 2.71 -11.22 29.09
C GLY A 451 3.15 -12.04 27.87
N VAL A 452 3.54 -11.38 26.77
CA VAL A 452 4.26 -12.03 25.67
C VAL A 452 5.72 -12.21 26.08
N ARG A 453 6.21 -13.45 26.05
CA ARG A 453 7.57 -13.78 26.51
C ARG A 453 8.59 -13.60 25.38
N PHE A 454 9.60 -12.78 25.61
CA PHE A 454 10.69 -12.55 24.66
C PHE A 454 11.90 -13.42 25.04
N VAL A 455 12.28 -14.36 24.16
CA VAL A 455 13.42 -15.27 24.38
C VAL A 455 14.52 -14.96 23.37
N ARG A 456 15.65 -14.46 23.84
CA ARG A 456 16.77 -14.09 22.98
C ARG A 456 17.64 -15.29 22.61
N SER A 457 17.12 -16.12 21.71
CA SER A 457 17.84 -17.23 21.11
C SER A 457 17.41 -17.38 19.65
N ARG A 458 18.31 -17.89 18.79
CA ARG A 458 17.97 -18.38 17.44
C ARG A 458 17.91 -19.90 17.52
N PRO A 459 16.71 -20.53 17.58
CA PRO A 459 16.59 -21.97 17.44
C PRO A 459 17.31 -22.47 16.19
N HIS A 460 18.02 -23.59 16.33
CA HIS A 460 18.65 -24.25 15.19
C HIS A 460 17.60 -24.96 14.32
N SER A 461 16.68 -25.65 14.99
CA SER A 461 15.67 -26.50 14.35
C SER A 461 14.44 -26.69 15.24
N ILE A 462 13.33 -27.07 14.64
CA ILE A 462 12.10 -27.55 15.28
C ILE A 462 12.04 -29.08 15.06
N MET A 463 11.63 -29.83 16.08
CA MET A 463 11.42 -31.27 16.01
C MET A 463 9.99 -31.62 16.45
N PRO A 464 9.28 -32.56 15.82
CA PRO A 464 8.06 -33.13 16.40
C PRO A 464 8.34 -33.82 17.75
N THR A 465 7.32 -33.93 18.59
CA THR A 465 7.32 -34.83 19.75
C THR A 465 7.20 -36.30 19.33
N ASP A 466 7.53 -37.23 20.24
CA ASP A 466 7.51 -38.68 19.96
C ASP A 466 6.12 -39.22 19.56
N ASP A 467 5.05 -38.48 19.88
CA ASP A 467 3.67 -38.77 19.48
C ASP A 467 3.20 -38.02 18.22
N GLY A 468 4.04 -37.15 17.66
CA GLY A 468 3.76 -36.34 16.47
C GLY A 468 2.68 -35.27 16.60
N GLN A 469 2.20 -34.94 17.81
CA GLN A 469 1.10 -33.97 18.00
C GLN A 469 1.56 -32.54 18.35
N ALA A 470 2.81 -32.37 18.77
CA ALA A 470 3.36 -31.13 19.27
C ALA A 470 4.81 -30.92 18.79
N LEU A 471 5.34 -29.73 19.04
CA LEU A 471 6.60 -29.26 18.48
C LEU A 471 7.59 -28.91 19.59
N LYS A 472 8.69 -29.65 19.64
CA LYS A 472 9.80 -29.50 20.58
C LYS A 472 10.82 -28.50 20.01
N ILE A 473 11.11 -27.46 20.77
CA ILE A 473 12.18 -26.50 20.48
C ILE A 473 13.25 -26.63 21.58
N GLU A 474 14.50 -26.80 21.16
CA GLU A 474 15.67 -26.81 22.03
C GLU A 474 16.52 -25.57 21.78
N TYR A 475 16.85 -24.84 22.85
CA TYR A 475 17.56 -23.56 22.76
C TYR A 475 18.41 -23.29 23.99
N MET A 476 19.47 -22.50 23.83
CA MET A 476 20.31 -22.08 24.96
C MET A 476 19.82 -20.74 25.51
N THR A 477 19.72 -20.67 26.85
CA THR A 477 19.42 -19.46 27.63
C THR A 477 20.66 -18.57 27.80
N GLU A 478 20.46 -17.31 28.17
CA GLU A 478 21.55 -16.36 28.39
C GLU A 478 22.47 -16.70 29.59
N GLN A 479 22.05 -17.61 30.49
CA GLN A 479 22.92 -18.13 31.56
C GLN A 479 23.78 -19.34 31.13
N GLY A 480 23.58 -19.85 29.90
CA GLY A 480 24.25 -21.03 29.35
C GLY A 480 23.52 -22.36 29.58
N HIS A 481 22.30 -22.36 30.14
CA HIS A 481 21.52 -23.59 30.28
C HIS A 481 20.81 -23.92 28.97
N LEU A 482 20.92 -25.17 28.52
CA LEU A 482 20.07 -25.73 27.48
C LEU A 482 18.66 -25.94 28.05
N VAL A 483 17.64 -25.49 27.33
CA VAL A 483 16.23 -25.61 27.68
C VAL A 483 15.48 -26.25 26.53
N THR A 484 14.56 -27.16 26.88
CA THR A 484 13.66 -27.87 25.96
C THR A 484 12.24 -27.48 26.31
N GLU A 485 11.48 -26.98 25.33
CA GLU A 485 10.08 -26.59 25.50
C GLU A 485 9.21 -27.19 24.39
N VAL A 486 7.93 -27.41 24.71
CA VAL A 486 6.95 -28.04 23.81
C VAL A 486 5.78 -27.09 23.54
N TYR A 487 5.50 -26.92 22.25
CA TYR A 487 4.53 -25.99 21.70
C TYR A 487 3.44 -26.73 20.92
N ASP A 488 2.21 -26.25 20.97
CA ASP A 488 1.11 -26.76 20.13
C ASP A 488 1.24 -26.28 18.68
N MET A 489 1.87 -25.11 18.49
CA MET A 489 2.02 -24.43 17.21
C MET A 489 3.31 -23.60 17.18
N VAL A 490 3.97 -23.53 16.03
CA VAL A 490 5.14 -22.68 15.79
C VAL A 490 4.93 -21.83 14.55
N VAL A 491 5.12 -20.52 14.67
CA VAL A 491 4.95 -19.53 13.59
C VAL A 491 6.32 -19.04 13.12
N LEU A 492 6.66 -19.37 11.87
CA LEU A 492 7.86 -18.94 11.18
C LEU A 492 7.67 -17.49 10.70
N ALA A 493 8.42 -16.55 11.28
CA ALA A 493 8.38 -15.15 10.87
C ALA A 493 9.22 -14.95 9.60
N VAL A 494 8.64 -15.37 8.48
CA VAL A 494 9.26 -15.40 7.16
C VAL A 494 9.65 -14.01 6.64
N GLY A 495 10.79 -13.95 5.97
CA GLY A 495 11.33 -12.74 5.35
C GLY A 495 10.60 -12.33 4.08
N ALA A 496 10.87 -11.09 3.65
CA ALA A 496 10.58 -10.59 2.31
C ALA A 496 11.70 -10.99 1.33
N ARG A 497 11.33 -11.31 0.10
CA ARG A 497 12.22 -11.61 -1.04
C ARG A 497 11.79 -10.78 -2.26
N PRO A 498 12.70 -10.51 -3.22
CA PRO A 498 12.29 -9.89 -4.48
C PRO A 498 11.29 -10.79 -5.21
N PRO A 499 10.33 -10.24 -5.97
CA PRO A 499 9.32 -11.05 -6.66
C PRO A 499 9.90 -12.08 -7.65
N SER A 500 9.17 -13.19 -7.82
CA SER A 500 9.32 -14.14 -8.91
C SER A 500 9.48 -13.43 -10.26
N GLY A 501 10.50 -13.82 -11.04
CA GLY A 501 10.82 -13.22 -12.34
C GLY A 501 11.52 -11.85 -12.31
N MET A 502 11.74 -11.23 -11.15
CA MET A 502 12.28 -9.86 -11.05
C MET A 502 13.56 -9.60 -11.84
N LYS A 503 14.47 -10.58 -11.94
CA LYS A 503 15.70 -10.46 -12.76
C LYS A 503 15.39 -10.32 -14.26
N GLN A 504 14.47 -11.12 -14.79
CA GLN A 504 14.07 -11.07 -16.19
C GLN A 504 13.31 -9.77 -16.48
N PHE A 505 12.37 -9.40 -15.60
CA PHE A 505 11.63 -8.14 -15.65
C PHE A 505 12.58 -6.92 -15.67
N ALA A 506 13.61 -6.91 -14.82
CA ALA A 506 14.60 -5.84 -14.80
C ALA A 506 15.41 -5.74 -16.11
N VAL A 507 15.82 -6.86 -16.71
CA VAL A 507 16.47 -6.88 -18.03
C VAL A 507 15.52 -6.33 -19.10
N THR A 508 14.28 -6.81 -19.15
CA THR A 508 13.25 -6.37 -20.12
C THR A 508 12.94 -4.87 -20.05
N LEU A 509 12.98 -4.26 -18.85
CA LEU A 509 12.74 -2.82 -18.70
C LEU A 509 14.01 -1.95 -18.77
N GLY A 510 15.20 -2.55 -18.85
CA GLY A 510 16.48 -1.84 -18.80
C GLY A 510 16.75 -1.21 -17.42
N LEU A 511 16.63 -2.00 -16.35
CA LEU A 511 16.74 -1.56 -14.96
C LEU A 511 17.83 -2.31 -14.19
N ASP A 512 18.48 -1.58 -13.29
CA ASP A 512 19.49 -2.12 -12.38
C ASP A 512 18.79 -2.81 -11.18
N VAL A 513 19.35 -3.93 -10.73
CA VAL A 513 18.97 -4.59 -9.47
C VAL A 513 20.16 -4.66 -8.51
N ASN A 514 19.88 -4.54 -7.23
CA ASN A 514 20.90 -4.60 -6.18
C ASN A 514 21.39 -6.04 -5.91
N GLU A 515 22.40 -6.19 -5.03
CA GLU A 515 23.03 -7.50 -4.74
C GLU A 515 22.06 -8.55 -4.14
N TRP A 516 20.85 -8.14 -3.73
CA TRP A 516 19.77 -9.00 -3.21
C TRP A 516 18.62 -9.22 -4.20
N GLY A 517 18.65 -8.60 -5.38
CA GLY A 517 17.67 -8.77 -6.46
C GLY A 517 16.44 -7.86 -6.42
N PHE A 518 16.39 -6.86 -5.53
CA PHE A 518 15.37 -5.79 -5.58
C PHE A 518 15.80 -4.67 -6.54
N ALA A 519 14.89 -3.77 -6.91
CA ALA A 519 15.22 -2.63 -7.77
C ALA A 519 16.25 -1.70 -7.11
N GLU A 520 17.28 -1.30 -7.86
CA GLU A 520 18.30 -0.36 -7.40
C GLU A 520 17.75 1.08 -7.35
N THR A 521 17.97 1.80 -6.24
CA THR A 521 17.41 3.14 -6.00
C THR A 521 18.43 4.10 -5.40
N LYS A 522 18.45 5.36 -5.83
CA LYS A 522 19.53 6.31 -5.46
C LYS A 522 19.40 6.83 -4.01
N PRO A 523 20.50 6.95 -3.23
CA PRO A 523 20.45 7.30 -1.79
C PRO A 523 19.63 8.56 -1.43
N TYR A 524 19.85 9.66 -2.16
CA TYR A 524 19.15 10.94 -1.98
C TYR A 524 17.94 11.12 -2.91
N ALA A 525 17.50 10.05 -3.58
CA ALA A 525 16.27 9.99 -4.36
C ALA A 525 15.75 8.54 -4.33
N PRO A 526 15.27 8.04 -3.17
CA PRO A 526 14.92 6.63 -2.98
C PRO A 526 13.70 6.18 -3.79
N GLU A 527 13.03 7.09 -4.50
CA GLU A 527 12.01 6.77 -5.49
C GLU A 527 12.56 6.57 -6.92
N ARG A 528 13.83 6.94 -7.19
CA ARG A 528 14.41 6.98 -8.54
C ARG A 528 15.26 5.74 -8.83
N THR A 529 14.93 5.04 -9.92
CA THR A 529 15.67 3.87 -10.44
C THR A 529 16.89 4.28 -11.28
N SER A 530 17.54 3.33 -11.97
CA SER A 530 18.57 3.65 -12.97
C SER A 530 18.00 4.30 -14.24
N ARG A 531 16.84 3.86 -14.73
CA ARG A 531 16.17 4.43 -15.91
C ARG A 531 15.40 5.70 -15.54
N VAL A 532 15.74 6.83 -16.18
CA VAL A 532 15.05 8.10 -15.97
C VAL A 532 13.58 7.97 -16.39
N GLY A 533 12.66 8.62 -15.67
CA GLY A 533 11.22 8.51 -15.90
C GLY A 533 10.57 7.23 -15.36
N VAL A 534 11.37 6.28 -14.87
CA VAL A 534 10.92 5.05 -14.19
C VAL A 534 11.27 5.12 -12.69
N PHE A 535 10.26 4.95 -11.85
CA PHE A 535 10.32 5.15 -10.40
C PHE A 535 9.96 3.87 -9.64
N ALA A 536 10.44 3.74 -8.40
CA ALA A 536 10.14 2.61 -7.50
C ALA A 536 9.32 3.08 -6.28
N ALA A 537 8.31 2.29 -5.90
CA ALA A 537 7.40 2.61 -4.81
C ALA A 537 7.12 1.41 -3.88
N GLY A 538 6.63 1.72 -2.68
CA GLY A 538 6.17 0.73 -1.71
C GLY A 538 7.30 -0.04 -1.01
N ALA A 539 7.63 -1.21 -1.54
CA ALA A 539 8.68 -2.11 -1.03
C ALA A 539 9.51 -2.74 -2.16
N PHE A 540 9.37 -2.23 -3.39
CA PHE A 540 9.94 -2.82 -4.61
C PHE A 540 11.48 -2.67 -4.70
N GLY A 541 12.05 -1.66 -4.04
CA GLY A 541 13.51 -1.47 -3.94
C GLY A 541 14.14 -1.99 -2.63
N GLU A 542 13.39 -2.05 -1.53
CA GLU A 542 13.85 -2.50 -0.20
C GLU A 542 12.63 -2.91 0.64
N PRO A 543 12.71 -4.00 1.44
CA PRO A 543 11.66 -4.40 2.39
C PRO A 543 11.27 -3.28 3.37
N LYS A 544 9.98 -2.91 3.35
CA LYS A 544 9.39 -1.80 4.14
C LYS A 544 8.02 -2.18 4.70
N ASP A 545 7.58 -1.48 5.75
CA ASP A 545 6.20 -1.57 6.23
C ASP A 545 5.27 -0.56 5.54
N ILE A 546 3.96 -0.73 5.73
CA ILE A 546 2.88 0.05 5.11
C ILE A 546 3.09 1.58 5.19
N SER A 547 3.56 2.13 6.31
CA SER A 547 3.76 3.59 6.46
C SER A 547 4.86 4.09 5.54
N GLU A 548 6.02 3.44 5.58
CA GLU A 548 7.17 3.79 4.74
C GLU A 548 6.87 3.51 3.25
N SER A 549 6.05 2.49 2.96
CA SER A 549 5.53 2.22 1.62
C SER A 549 4.60 3.33 1.09
N VAL A 550 3.72 3.87 1.94
CA VAL A 550 2.84 5.01 1.59
C VAL A 550 3.67 6.29 1.40
N ILE A 551 4.70 6.51 2.21
CA ILE A 551 5.64 7.63 2.05
C ILE A 551 6.42 7.51 0.73
N GLN A 552 7.02 6.35 0.42
CA GLN A 552 7.75 6.17 -0.84
C GLN A 552 6.82 6.28 -2.06
N ALA A 553 5.56 5.84 -1.95
CA ALA A 553 4.57 6.01 -3.01
C ALA A 553 4.23 7.49 -3.27
N GLY A 554 4.07 8.31 -2.21
CA GLY A 554 3.90 9.76 -2.34
C GLY A 554 5.12 10.45 -2.97
N ALA A 555 6.33 10.00 -2.64
CA ALA A 555 7.56 10.49 -3.26
C ALA A 555 7.67 10.11 -4.76
N ALA A 556 7.35 8.87 -5.10
CA ALA A 556 7.32 8.39 -6.48
C ALA A 556 6.25 9.11 -7.32
N ALA A 557 5.07 9.37 -6.74
CA ALA A 557 4.05 10.21 -7.36
C ALA A 557 4.59 11.61 -7.65
N GLN A 558 5.20 12.30 -6.66
CA GLN A 558 5.78 13.64 -6.83
C GLN A 558 6.82 13.72 -7.96
N ALA A 559 7.70 12.71 -8.03
CA ALA A 559 8.73 12.64 -9.07
C ALA A 559 8.14 12.33 -10.46
N ALA A 560 7.10 11.50 -10.53
CA ALA A 560 6.39 11.21 -11.78
C ALA A 560 5.57 12.41 -12.29
N SER A 561 4.78 13.08 -11.45
CA SER A 561 4.02 14.27 -11.86
C SER A 561 4.94 15.43 -12.28
N ARG A 562 6.16 15.50 -11.76
CA ARG A 562 7.20 16.45 -12.20
C ARG A 562 7.62 16.17 -13.64
N ILE A 563 7.87 14.91 -14.01
CA ILE A 563 8.17 14.52 -15.41
C ILE A 563 6.97 14.83 -16.31
N ILE A 564 5.75 14.43 -15.92
CA ILE A 564 4.52 14.67 -16.68
C ILE A 564 4.31 16.16 -16.97
N LYS A 565 4.61 17.03 -16.00
CA LYS A 565 4.52 18.49 -16.13
C LYS A 565 5.63 19.07 -17.00
N VAL A 566 6.90 18.67 -16.80
CA VAL A 566 8.05 19.18 -17.57
C VAL A 566 7.93 18.87 -19.07
N TYR A 567 7.45 17.68 -19.43
CA TYR A 567 7.24 17.28 -20.82
C TYR A 567 5.83 17.61 -21.36
N ASN A 568 4.98 18.27 -20.55
CA ASN A 568 3.62 18.70 -20.88
C ASN A 568 2.75 17.62 -21.56
N VAL A 569 2.78 16.41 -21.00
CA VAL A 569 2.28 15.16 -21.64
C VAL A 569 0.77 15.16 -21.91
N LEU A 570 0.00 16.05 -21.28
CA LEU A 570 -1.47 16.11 -21.36
C LEU A 570 -2.00 17.44 -21.96
N ALA A 571 -1.18 18.14 -22.74
CA ALA A 571 -1.57 19.39 -23.40
C ALA A 571 -2.78 19.18 -24.34
N GLY A 572 -3.91 19.85 -24.05
CA GLY A 572 -5.10 19.85 -24.91
C GLY A 572 -6.28 18.99 -24.43
N ILE A 573 -6.23 18.40 -23.23
CA ILE A 573 -7.41 17.78 -22.61
C ILE A 573 -8.17 18.85 -21.82
N GLU A 574 -9.22 19.43 -22.40
CA GLU A 574 -10.13 20.36 -21.72
C GLU A 574 -10.97 19.65 -20.65
N SER A 575 -11.30 20.38 -19.58
CA SER A 575 -12.28 19.93 -18.58
C SER A 575 -13.70 20.24 -19.06
N GLU A 576 -14.59 19.25 -19.04
CA GLU A 576 -16.01 19.45 -19.31
C GLU A 576 -16.61 20.48 -18.32
N PRO A 577 -17.44 21.42 -18.78
CA PRO A 577 -18.11 22.36 -17.88
C PRO A 577 -19.12 21.64 -16.98
N GLU A 578 -19.24 22.09 -15.73
CA GLU A 578 -20.33 21.65 -14.85
C GLU A 578 -21.65 22.29 -15.31
N PRO A 579 -22.73 21.52 -15.50
CA PRO A 579 -24.03 22.09 -15.87
C PRO A 579 -24.75 22.67 -14.66
N GLU A 580 -25.47 23.76 -14.89
CA GLU A 580 -26.40 24.33 -13.90
C GLU A 580 -27.63 23.43 -13.76
N TYR A 581 -28.02 23.15 -12.51
CA TYR A 581 -29.21 22.35 -12.19
C TYR A 581 -30.35 23.24 -11.65
N PRO A 582 -31.62 22.90 -11.92
CA PRO A 582 -32.77 23.67 -11.44
C PRO A 582 -32.96 23.59 -9.92
N ASP A 583 -33.39 24.69 -9.31
CA ASP A 583 -33.81 24.74 -7.91
C ASP A 583 -35.13 23.97 -7.71
N VAL A 584 -35.04 22.82 -7.03
CA VAL A 584 -36.18 22.00 -6.60
C VAL A 584 -36.28 21.93 -5.06
N SER A 585 -35.82 22.97 -4.35
CA SER A 585 -35.98 23.12 -2.88
C SER A 585 -37.41 23.43 -2.45
N ARG A 586 -38.21 24.00 -3.36
CA ARG A 586 -39.61 24.44 -3.13
C ARG A 586 -40.65 23.46 -3.67
N ASP A 587 -40.21 22.47 -4.44
CA ASP A 587 -41.07 21.42 -4.97
C ASP A 587 -41.43 20.40 -3.87
N PRO A 588 -42.62 19.76 -3.93
CA PRO A 588 -42.85 18.52 -3.19
C PRO A 588 -41.87 17.44 -3.68
N ALA A 589 -41.32 16.67 -2.74
CA ALA A 589 -40.42 15.56 -3.05
C ALA A 589 -41.18 14.46 -3.82
N ARG A 590 -40.69 14.14 -5.02
CA ARG A 590 -41.22 13.13 -5.95
C ARG A 590 -40.09 12.17 -6.30
N THR A 591 -39.87 11.19 -5.43
CA THR A 591 -38.82 10.20 -5.55
C THR A 591 -39.22 9.09 -6.53
N PHE A 592 -38.40 8.85 -7.54
CA PHE A 592 -38.44 7.66 -8.38
C PHE A 592 -37.47 6.63 -7.82
N ILE A 593 -37.94 5.40 -7.56
CA ILE A 593 -37.12 4.30 -7.06
C ILE A 593 -36.98 3.25 -8.16
N ALA A 594 -35.76 2.98 -8.60
CA ALA A 594 -35.43 1.90 -9.52
C ALA A 594 -34.79 0.73 -8.75
N VAL A 595 -35.49 -0.39 -8.60
CA VAL A 595 -34.99 -1.55 -7.81
C VAL A 595 -34.50 -2.64 -8.76
N CYS A 596 -33.25 -3.07 -8.63
CA CYS A 596 -32.67 -4.08 -9.53
C CYS A 596 -33.19 -5.49 -9.22
N ALA A 597 -33.90 -6.11 -10.18
CA ALA A 597 -34.45 -7.46 -10.03
C ALA A 597 -33.52 -8.59 -10.50
N SER A 598 -32.49 -8.30 -11.30
CA SER A 598 -31.73 -9.33 -12.04
C SER A 598 -30.84 -10.28 -11.24
N CYS A 599 -30.39 -9.94 -10.03
CA CYS A 599 -29.52 -10.83 -9.26
C CYS A 599 -30.34 -12.05 -8.78
N PRO A 600 -29.99 -13.29 -9.15
CA PRO A 600 -30.80 -14.47 -8.78
C PRO A 600 -31.02 -14.60 -7.26
N THR A 601 -30.03 -14.18 -6.46
CA THR A 601 -30.11 -14.16 -4.99
C THR A 601 -31.19 -13.22 -4.46
N LEU A 602 -31.48 -12.10 -5.14
CA LEU A 602 -32.54 -11.17 -4.73
C LEU A 602 -33.92 -11.82 -4.95
N GLY A 603 -34.21 -12.24 -6.19
CA GLY A 603 -35.47 -12.90 -6.55
C GLY A 603 -35.67 -14.29 -5.95
N GLN A 604 -34.71 -14.82 -5.19
CA GLN A 604 -34.84 -16.03 -4.37
C GLN A 604 -34.96 -15.75 -2.86
N SER A 605 -34.73 -14.51 -2.41
CA SER A 605 -34.66 -14.15 -0.97
C SER A 605 -35.61 -13.01 -0.56
N ILE A 606 -36.31 -12.40 -1.52
CA ILE A 606 -37.10 -11.16 -1.36
C ILE A 606 -38.32 -11.24 -2.27
N ASP A 607 -39.50 -10.89 -1.78
CA ASP A 607 -40.64 -10.59 -2.63
C ASP A 607 -40.50 -9.17 -3.22
N MET A 608 -40.14 -9.10 -4.50
CA MET A 608 -39.92 -7.83 -5.20
C MET A 608 -41.22 -7.06 -5.49
N GLU A 609 -42.37 -7.73 -5.49
CA GLU A 609 -43.69 -7.10 -5.68
C GLU A 609 -44.16 -6.49 -4.35
N ALA A 610 -44.10 -7.26 -3.25
CA ALA A 610 -44.38 -6.77 -1.91
C ALA A 610 -43.45 -5.61 -1.49
N LEU A 611 -42.13 -5.73 -1.71
CA LEU A 611 -41.17 -4.64 -1.43
C LEU A 611 -41.50 -3.37 -2.24
N SER A 612 -41.92 -3.52 -3.49
CA SER A 612 -42.29 -2.38 -4.35
C SER A 612 -43.58 -1.71 -3.86
N ASP A 613 -44.60 -2.49 -3.52
CA ASP A 613 -45.86 -2.00 -2.96
C ASP A 613 -45.66 -1.35 -1.58
N HIS A 614 -44.69 -1.84 -0.79
CA HIS A 614 -44.40 -1.28 0.53
C HIS A 614 -43.70 0.08 0.41
N LEU A 615 -42.72 0.20 -0.49
CA LEU A 615 -42.07 1.47 -0.80
C LEU A 615 -43.03 2.47 -1.48
N ALA A 616 -43.99 1.99 -2.29
CA ALA A 616 -45.00 2.84 -2.94
C ALA A 616 -46.03 3.45 -1.97
N LYS A 617 -46.14 2.95 -0.72
CA LYS A 617 -46.97 3.56 0.35
C LYS A 617 -46.31 4.80 0.97
N VAL A 618 -44.99 4.99 0.82
CA VAL A 618 -44.23 6.10 1.42
C VAL A 618 -44.56 7.41 0.68
N HIS A 619 -45.02 8.42 1.41
CA HIS A 619 -45.68 9.61 0.82
C HIS A 619 -44.90 10.36 -0.28
N SER A 620 -43.56 10.41 -0.21
CA SER A 620 -42.74 11.09 -1.24
C SER A 620 -42.37 10.20 -2.43
N VAL A 621 -42.70 8.91 -2.40
CA VAL A 621 -42.37 7.98 -3.48
C VAL A 621 -43.40 8.12 -4.57
N HIS A 622 -43.00 8.76 -5.68
CA HIS A 622 -43.89 9.00 -6.80
C HIS A 622 -44.10 7.73 -7.63
N LYS A 623 -43.03 6.93 -7.79
CA LYS A 623 -43.09 5.63 -8.47
C LYS A 623 -41.95 4.72 -8.03
N VAL A 624 -42.26 3.44 -7.82
CA VAL A 624 -41.28 2.35 -7.79
C VAL A 624 -41.35 1.61 -9.12
N VAL A 625 -40.18 1.26 -9.67
CA VAL A 625 -40.03 0.45 -10.88
C VAL A 625 -39.01 -0.66 -10.61
N PRO A 626 -39.40 -1.95 -10.67
CA PRO A 626 -38.44 -3.03 -10.78
C PRO A 626 -37.80 -2.98 -12.17
N ILE A 627 -36.49 -2.74 -12.22
CA ILE A 627 -35.70 -2.73 -13.46
C ILE A 627 -34.97 -4.06 -13.61
N GLY A 628 -34.69 -4.46 -14.84
CA GLY A 628 -33.99 -5.71 -15.15
C GLY A 628 -32.57 -5.72 -14.57
N ARG A 629 -31.60 -5.27 -15.38
CA ARG A 629 -30.17 -5.27 -15.02
C ARG A 629 -29.66 -3.84 -14.87
N ALA A 630 -29.65 -3.33 -13.63
CA ALA A 630 -29.12 -2.00 -13.33
C ALA A 630 -27.63 -1.83 -13.73
N CYS A 631 -26.89 -2.92 -13.93
CA CYS A 631 -25.51 -2.88 -14.44
C CYS A 631 -25.40 -2.71 -15.97
N THR A 632 -26.39 -3.12 -16.78
CA THR A 632 -26.30 -3.06 -18.27
C THR A 632 -26.80 -1.73 -18.83
N ALA A 633 -26.40 -1.40 -20.06
CA ALA A 633 -26.91 -0.21 -20.75
C ALA A 633 -28.44 -0.23 -20.93
N GLU A 634 -29.03 -1.42 -21.06
CA GLU A 634 -30.49 -1.62 -21.17
C GLU A 634 -31.21 -1.16 -19.90
N GLY A 635 -30.70 -1.54 -18.71
CA GLY A 635 -31.29 -1.09 -17.44
C GLY A 635 -31.15 0.42 -17.20
N TRP A 636 -30.11 1.07 -17.72
CA TRP A 636 -30.03 2.54 -17.69
C TRP A 636 -30.97 3.20 -18.71
N ALA A 637 -31.27 2.55 -19.83
CA ALA A 637 -32.34 2.99 -20.74
C ALA A 637 -33.75 2.76 -20.15
N GLU A 638 -33.95 1.74 -19.30
CA GLU A 638 -35.17 1.57 -18.49
C GLU A 638 -35.32 2.70 -17.46
N ILE A 639 -34.24 3.00 -16.70
CA ILE A 639 -34.20 4.12 -15.75
C ILE A 639 -34.51 5.45 -16.46
N GLY A 640 -33.85 5.73 -17.59
CA GLY A 640 -34.07 6.96 -18.36
C GLY A 640 -35.52 7.14 -18.79
N LYS A 641 -36.14 6.11 -19.38
CA LYS A 641 -37.56 6.13 -19.78
C LYS A 641 -38.49 6.40 -18.60
N GLY A 642 -38.27 5.76 -17.46
CA GLY A 642 -39.07 6.00 -16.25
C GLY A 642 -38.94 7.44 -15.73
N ILE A 643 -37.74 8.02 -15.84
CA ILE A 643 -37.51 9.42 -15.46
C ILE A 643 -38.19 10.38 -16.45
N ASP A 644 -38.13 10.13 -17.76
CA ASP A 644 -38.82 10.93 -18.78
C ASP A 644 -40.35 10.89 -18.63
N GLU A 645 -40.90 9.73 -18.24
CA GLU A 645 -42.33 9.50 -18.00
C GLU A 645 -42.82 10.18 -16.70
N PHE A 646 -42.19 9.87 -15.57
CA PHE A 646 -42.66 10.29 -14.23
C PHE A 646 -42.07 11.63 -13.76
N LYS A 647 -41.05 12.15 -14.46
CA LYS A 647 -40.39 13.46 -14.22
C LYS A 647 -40.07 13.73 -12.74
N PRO A 648 -39.39 12.80 -12.04
CA PRO A 648 -39.08 12.93 -10.62
C PRO A 648 -38.11 14.08 -10.34
N ASN A 649 -38.04 14.49 -9.07
CA ASN A 649 -37.03 15.45 -8.58
C ASN A 649 -36.13 14.87 -7.48
N ARG A 650 -36.21 13.56 -7.22
CA ARG A 650 -35.24 12.74 -6.46
C ARG A 650 -35.16 11.36 -7.14
N VAL A 651 -33.98 10.74 -7.22
CA VAL A 651 -33.81 9.39 -7.81
C VAL A 651 -33.08 8.47 -6.84
N LEU A 652 -33.64 7.29 -6.58
CA LEU A 652 -33.03 6.27 -5.74
C LEU A 652 -32.85 4.98 -6.54
N ILE A 653 -31.66 4.39 -6.52
CA ILE A 653 -31.41 3.09 -7.15
C ILE A 653 -31.13 2.03 -6.08
N GLY A 654 -31.91 0.96 -6.04
CA GLY A 654 -31.58 -0.25 -5.27
C GLY A 654 -30.70 -1.16 -6.11
N ALA A 655 -29.42 -1.32 -5.77
CA ALA A 655 -28.46 -2.11 -6.54
C ALA A 655 -27.42 -2.83 -5.66
N CYS A 656 -26.49 -3.57 -6.29
CA CYS A 656 -25.59 -4.48 -5.58
C CYS A 656 -24.24 -3.91 -5.15
N MET A 657 -23.82 -2.75 -5.70
CA MET A 657 -22.48 -2.18 -5.47
C MET A 657 -22.52 -0.63 -5.64
N PRO A 658 -23.13 0.14 -4.73
CA PRO A 658 -23.43 1.57 -4.90
C PRO A 658 -22.35 2.44 -5.58
N TYR A 659 -21.10 2.32 -5.16
CA TYR A 659 -19.96 3.08 -5.70
C TYR A 659 -19.74 2.86 -7.21
N ALA A 660 -20.11 1.71 -7.77
CA ALA A 660 -19.98 1.43 -9.20
C ALA A 660 -21.02 2.18 -10.06
N TYR A 661 -22.07 2.72 -9.43
CA TYR A 661 -23.16 3.44 -10.07
C TYR A 661 -22.93 4.96 -9.99
N ILE A 662 -22.09 5.46 -9.07
CA ILE A 662 -21.81 6.91 -8.89
C ILE A 662 -21.36 7.61 -10.19
N PRO A 663 -20.44 7.07 -11.02
CA PRO A 663 -20.08 7.72 -12.28
C PRO A 663 -21.26 7.85 -13.25
N ARG A 664 -22.15 6.84 -13.30
CA ARG A 664 -23.36 6.87 -14.12
C ARG A 664 -24.49 7.71 -13.51
N LEU A 665 -24.54 7.90 -12.18
CA LEU A 665 -25.43 8.90 -11.58
C LEU A 665 -25.04 10.31 -11.99
N LYS A 666 -23.73 10.64 -12.05
CA LYS A 666 -23.27 11.92 -12.60
C LYS A 666 -23.68 12.07 -14.08
N GLU A 667 -23.46 11.05 -14.89
CA GLU A 667 -23.85 11.02 -16.31
C GLU A 667 -25.37 11.21 -16.49
N LEU A 668 -26.18 10.41 -15.81
CA LEU A 668 -27.65 10.52 -15.80
C LEU A 668 -28.12 11.89 -15.33
N GLY A 669 -27.56 12.42 -14.23
CA GLY A 669 -27.89 13.74 -13.70
C GLY A 669 -27.67 14.86 -14.72
N ARG A 670 -26.54 14.82 -15.44
CA ARG A 670 -26.26 15.71 -16.59
C ARG A 670 -27.27 15.52 -17.72
N THR A 671 -27.65 14.29 -18.06
CA THR A 671 -28.61 13.99 -19.14
C THR A 671 -30.02 14.48 -18.83
N ILE A 672 -30.50 14.30 -17.60
CA ILE A 672 -31.89 14.61 -17.21
C ILE A 672 -32.06 16.00 -16.59
N GLY A 673 -30.95 16.72 -16.35
CA GLY A 673 -30.97 18.02 -15.67
C GLY A 673 -31.30 17.93 -14.17
N LEU A 674 -30.86 16.89 -13.47
CA LEU A 674 -31.07 16.73 -12.03
C LEU A 674 -29.72 16.64 -11.30
N ASN A 675 -29.55 17.48 -10.27
CA ASN A 675 -28.33 17.52 -9.46
C ASN A 675 -28.04 16.14 -8.83
N PRO A 676 -26.84 15.54 -9.00
CA PRO A 676 -26.48 14.25 -8.40
C PRO A 676 -26.63 14.17 -6.87
N ALA A 677 -26.59 15.30 -6.14
CA ALA A 677 -26.89 15.32 -4.70
C ALA A 677 -28.35 14.97 -4.36
N LEU A 678 -29.23 14.97 -5.36
CA LEU A 678 -30.62 14.54 -5.31
C LEU A 678 -30.81 13.09 -5.76
N MET A 679 -29.71 12.36 -5.95
CA MET A 679 -29.65 10.96 -6.29
C MET A 679 -28.94 10.15 -5.20
N ASP A 680 -29.29 8.87 -5.03
CA ASP A 680 -28.52 7.94 -4.20
C ASP A 680 -28.62 6.50 -4.73
N VAL A 681 -27.69 5.62 -4.32
CA VAL A 681 -27.74 4.18 -4.59
C VAL A 681 -27.59 3.40 -3.29
N VAL A 682 -28.59 2.60 -2.95
CA VAL A 682 -28.61 1.74 -1.76
C VAL A 682 -28.13 0.34 -2.12
N ASP A 683 -27.32 -0.25 -1.24
CA ASP A 683 -26.93 -1.66 -1.33
C ASP A 683 -28.08 -2.56 -0.88
N ILE A 684 -28.73 -3.21 -1.85
CA ILE A 684 -29.80 -4.20 -1.60
C ILE A 684 -29.28 -5.64 -1.65
N TYR A 685 -27.99 -5.87 -1.94
CA TYR A 685 -27.44 -7.20 -2.20
C TYR A 685 -26.64 -7.76 -1.02
N THR A 686 -25.83 -6.92 -0.36
CA THR A 686 -25.04 -7.36 0.79
C THR A 686 -25.88 -7.98 1.93
N PRO A 687 -27.11 -7.50 2.24
CA PRO A 687 -27.97 -8.16 3.22
C PRO A 687 -28.31 -9.63 2.93
N THR A 688 -28.30 -10.08 1.66
CA THR A 688 -28.67 -11.45 1.30
C THR A 688 -27.62 -12.52 1.62
N PHE A 689 -26.38 -12.14 1.96
CA PHE A 689 -25.30 -13.10 2.26
C PHE A 689 -25.32 -13.68 3.68
N LYS A 690 -26.20 -13.21 4.58
CA LYS A 690 -26.19 -13.62 5.99
C LYS A 690 -26.90 -14.97 6.18
N PRO A 691 -26.39 -15.89 7.05
CA PRO A 691 -27.08 -17.13 7.39
C PRO A 691 -28.52 -16.90 7.82
N GLN A 692 -29.43 -17.71 7.27
CA GLN A 692 -30.86 -17.35 7.20
C GLN A 692 -31.55 -17.26 8.56
N THR A 693 -32.30 -16.16 8.72
CA THR A 693 -33.54 -16.10 9.49
C THR A 693 -34.57 -15.47 8.56
N GLU A 694 -35.76 -16.07 8.43
CA GLU A 694 -36.77 -15.66 7.44
C GLU A 694 -37.17 -14.18 7.62
N GLY A 695 -37.46 -13.49 6.50
CA GLY A 695 -37.85 -12.07 6.45
C GLY A 695 -36.75 -11.05 6.80
N LYS A 696 -35.62 -11.46 7.40
CA LYS A 696 -34.63 -10.53 7.94
C LYS A 696 -33.90 -9.68 6.89
N ALA A 697 -33.55 -10.26 5.74
CA ALA A 697 -32.87 -9.54 4.66
C ALA A 697 -33.79 -8.51 3.99
N GLU A 698 -35.05 -8.88 3.73
CA GLU A 698 -36.07 -7.99 3.18
C GLU A 698 -36.34 -6.78 4.08
N LYS A 699 -36.45 -6.98 5.40
CA LYS A 699 -36.56 -5.87 6.36
C LYS A 699 -35.33 -4.96 6.36
N GLU A 700 -34.12 -5.52 6.31
CA GLU A 700 -32.88 -4.74 6.23
C GLU A 700 -32.79 -3.91 4.94
N ILE A 701 -33.33 -4.43 3.84
CA ILE A 701 -33.39 -3.75 2.53
C ILE A 701 -34.48 -2.67 2.50
N TYR A 702 -35.69 -2.96 2.98
CA TYR A 702 -36.79 -1.98 3.09
C TYR A 702 -36.38 -0.80 3.96
N VAL A 703 -35.78 -1.05 5.13
CA VAL A 703 -35.24 -0.02 6.02
C VAL A 703 -34.17 0.80 5.31
N SER A 704 -33.18 0.15 4.67
CA SER A 704 -32.10 0.86 3.97
C SER A 704 -32.61 1.77 2.84
N LEU A 705 -33.62 1.32 2.08
CA LEU A 705 -34.27 2.11 1.04
C LEU A 705 -35.10 3.25 1.64
N SER A 706 -35.90 3.00 2.67
CA SER A 706 -36.76 4.01 3.32
C SER A 706 -35.95 5.11 4.02
N MET A 707 -34.85 4.74 4.68
CA MET A 707 -33.86 5.68 5.22
C MET A 707 -33.25 6.56 4.12
N ALA A 708 -32.96 6.01 2.94
CA ALA A 708 -32.45 6.80 1.80
C ALA A 708 -33.54 7.69 1.17
N VAL A 709 -34.81 7.24 1.10
CA VAL A 709 -35.94 8.08 0.67
C VAL A 709 -36.09 9.29 1.60
N ALA A 710 -36.17 9.08 2.92
CA ALA A 710 -36.20 10.17 3.91
C ALA A 710 -34.93 11.05 3.83
N GLY A 711 -33.78 10.41 3.65
CA GLY A 711 -32.48 11.07 3.47
C GLY A 711 -32.37 11.91 2.19
N LEU A 712 -33.18 11.65 1.16
CA LEU A 712 -33.28 12.42 -0.08
C LEU A 712 -34.37 13.50 -0.02
N GLN A 713 -35.49 13.26 0.67
CA GLN A 713 -36.49 14.31 0.96
C GLN A 713 -35.84 15.53 1.61
N GLY A 714 -34.94 15.30 2.57
CA GLY A 714 -34.26 16.35 3.33
C GLY A 714 -33.15 17.10 2.61
N VAL A 715 -32.79 16.76 1.37
CA VAL A 715 -31.70 17.44 0.65
C VAL A 715 -32.19 18.76 0.05
N ASP A 716 -31.53 19.84 0.45
CA ASP A 716 -31.58 21.15 -0.21
C ASP A 716 -30.53 21.20 -1.34
N PRO A 717 -30.94 21.33 -2.63
CA PRO A 717 -30.01 21.42 -3.76
C PRO A 717 -29.33 22.80 -3.92
N VAL A 718 -29.80 23.84 -3.23
CA VAL A 718 -29.44 25.25 -3.55
C VAL A 718 -28.09 25.66 -2.99
N SER A 719 -27.56 24.92 -2.01
CA SER A 719 -26.21 25.13 -1.48
C SER A 719 -25.14 24.59 -2.43
N ALA A 720 -25.00 25.23 -3.60
CA ALA A 720 -23.81 25.09 -4.44
C ALA A 720 -22.56 25.44 -3.60
N PRO A 721 -21.44 24.70 -3.74
CA PRO A 721 -20.24 24.98 -2.98
C PRO A 721 -19.74 26.39 -3.28
N VAL A 722 -19.52 27.18 -2.23
CA VAL A 722 -18.97 28.54 -2.38
C VAL A 722 -17.50 28.37 -2.75
N MET A 723 -17.19 28.39 -4.03
CA MET A 723 -15.85 28.17 -4.56
C MET A 723 -14.94 29.36 -4.22
N VAL A 724 -13.84 29.11 -3.50
CA VAL A 724 -12.92 30.14 -3.01
C VAL A 724 -11.55 30.03 -3.69
N ASP A 725 -11.01 31.16 -4.15
CA ASP A 725 -9.81 31.27 -5.01
C ASP A 725 -8.50 30.96 -4.28
N ILE A 726 -7.85 29.84 -4.61
CA ILE A 726 -6.73 29.33 -3.83
C ILE A 726 -5.52 30.26 -3.89
N THR A 727 -4.95 30.59 -2.73
CA THR A 727 -3.66 31.27 -2.67
C THR A 727 -2.56 30.28 -3.08
N ARG A 728 -2.12 30.38 -4.34
CA ARG A 728 -1.21 29.42 -5.02
C ARG A 728 0.27 29.56 -4.60
N SER A 729 0.50 29.55 -3.29
CA SER A 729 1.82 29.54 -2.64
C SER A 729 1.85 28.64 -1.40
N ALA A 730 3.04 28.26 -0.94
CA ALA A 730 3.26 27.46 0.25
C ALA A 730 4.14 28.16 1.29
N LEU A 731 3.88 27.91 2.57
CA LEU A 731 4.77 28.20 3.68
C LEU A 731 5.49 26.92 4.10
N VAL A 732 6.82 26.95 4.22
CA VAL A 732 7.63 25.84 4.74
C VAL A 732 8.41 26.35 5.94
N VAL A 733 8.31 25.65 7.08
CA VAL A 733 8.91 26.05 8.36
C VAL A 733 10.02 25.05 8.73
N GLY A 734 11.26 25.53 8.77
CA GLY A 734 12.48 24.73 8.90
C GLY A 734 13.23 24.63 7.57
N GLY A 735 14.42 25.23 7.50
CA GLY A 735 15.37 25.27 6.39
C GLY A 735 16.34 24.08 6.34
N GLY A 736 16.11 23.04 7.14
CA GLY A 736 16.86 21.78 7.04
C GLY A 736 16.55 20.98 5.77
N LEU A 737 17.26 19.86 5.57
CA LEU A 737 17.10 18.91 4.45
C LEU A 737 15.62 18.65 4.08
N ALA A 738 14.76 18.45 5.07
CA ALA A 738 13.34 18.15 4.89
C ALA A 738 12.58 19.31 4.23
N GLY A 739 12.70 20.52 4.78
CA GLY A 739 12.00 21.70 4.29
C GLY A 739 12.55 22.19 2.96
N MET A 740 13.87 22.17 2.77
CA MET A 740 14.49 22.46 1.47
C MET A 740 14.01 21.50 0.36
N THR A 741 13.96 20.19 0.65
CA THR A 741 13.43 19.20 -0.29
C THR A 741 11.96 19.46 -0.62
N ALA A 742 11.13 19.76 0.38
CA ALA A 742 9.71 20.06 0.19
C ALA A 742 9.50 21.37 -0.59
N ALA A 743 10.29 22.40 -0.31
CA ALA A 743 10.26 23.68 -1.00
C ALA A 743 10.61 23.53 -2.49
N MET A 744 11.73 22.87 -2.82
CA MET A 744 12.07 22.55 -4.23
C MET A 744 10.96 21.73 -4.91
N SER A 745 10.41 20.73 -4.21
CA SER A 745 9.37 19.83 -4.74
C SER A 745 8.05 20.55 -5.09
N ILE A 746 7.77 21.71 -4.50
CA ILE A 746 6.63 22.58 -4.82
C ILE A 746 7.03 23.68 -5.81
N ALA A 747 8.21 24.28 -5.63
CA ALA A 747 8.67 25.43 -6.42
C ALA A 747 8.97 25.06 -7.88
N ASP A 748 9.43 23.84 -8.14
CA ASP A 748 9.58 23.23 -9.46
C ASP A 748 8.26 23.15 -10.25
N TYR A 749 7.09 23.24 -9.57
CA TYR A 749 5.77 23.28 -10.21
C TYR A 749 5.34 24.73 -10.55
N GLY A 750 6.18 25.74 -10.32
CA GLY A 750 5.84 27.14 -10.57
C GLY A 750 5.11 27.84 -9.43
N TYR A 751 4.88 27.17 -8.30
CA TYR A 751 4.23 27.76 -7.13
C TYR A 751 5.24 28.51 -6.26
N GLY A 752 4.84 29.67 -5.74
CA GLY A 752 5.67 30.44 -4.81
C GLY A 752 5.83 29.71 -3.47
N VAL A 753 7.04 29.65 -2.93
CA VAL A 753 7.31 29.06 -1.61
C VAL A 753 8.03 30.07 -0.74
N CYS A 754 7.52 30.28 0.48
CA CYS A 754 8.22 31.01 1.52
C CYS A 754 8.86 29.99 2.48
N LEU A 755 10.20 29.89 2.45
CA LEU A 755 10.96 29.02 3.34
C LEU A 755 11.45 29.86 4.54
N VAL A 756 10.99 29.51 5.74
CA VAL A 756 11.31 30.20 6.99
C VAL A 756 12.24 29.32 7.81
N GLU A 757 13.42 29.82 8.13
CA GLU A 757 14.40 29.23 9.04
C GLU A 757 14.65 30.18 10.22
N SER A 758 14.71 29.59 11.40
CA SER A 758 14.96 30.22 12.70
C SER A 758 16.41 30.64 12.92
N GLU A 759 17.37 29.92 12.35
CA GLU A 759 18.82 30.22 12.45
C GLU A 759 19.33 31.07 11.27
N GLU A 760 20.59 31.51 11.36
CA GLU A 760 21.29 32.33 10.35
C GLU A 760 21.57 31.56 9.04
N GLU A 761 21.67 30.23 9.07
CA GLU A 761 22.06 29.38 7.93
C GLU A 761 21.05 28.25 7.63
N LEU A 762 21.03 27.79 6.37
CA LEU A 762 20.23 26.65 5.92
C LEU A 762 20.97 25.30 6.13
N GLY A 763 20.20 24.21 6.22
CA GLY A 763 20.71 22.83 6.18
C GLY A 763 20.51 22.04 7.46
N GLY A 764 20.68 22.69 8.62
CA GLY A 764 20.51 22.08 9.95
C GLY A 764 21.42 20.86 10.18
N LEU A 765 20.98 19.92 11.02
CA LEU A 765 21.78 18.77 11.49
C LEU A 765 22.45 17.94 10.37
N ALA A 766 21.88 17.92 9.15
CA ALA A 766 22.47 17.21 8.02
C ALA A 766 23.83 17.77 7.55
N MET A 767 24.13 19.05 7.81
CA MET A 767 25.43 19.66 7.50
C MET A 767 26.59 19.14 8.39
N ARG A 768 26.28 18.54 9.54
CA ARG A 768 27.28 17.90 10.43
C ARG A 768 27.68 16.48 9.99
N LEU A 769 27.06 15.94 8.95
CA LEU A 769 27.42 14.63 8.39
C LEU A 769 28.54 14.80 7.36
N HIS A 770 29.49 13.87 7.35
CA HIS A 770 30.65 13.88 6.45
C HIS A 770 30.78 12.62 5.59
N THR A 771 30.19 11.51 6.01
CA THR A 771 30.25 10.21 5.32
C THR A 771 28.90 9.50 5.35
N GLN A 772 28.71 8.51 4.48
CA GLN A 772 27.60 7.55 4.51
C GLN A 772 28.09 6.11 4.27
N LEU A 773 27.27 5.13 4.70
CA LEU A 773 27.55 3.70 4.51
C LEU A 773 27.58 3.27 3.03
N ASP A 774 26.85 3.96 2.16
CA ASP A 774 26.84 3.73 0.71
C ASP A 774 28.00 4.44 -0.03
N GLY A 775 28.90 5.11 0.70
CA GLY A 775 30.01 5.88 0.13
C GLY A 775 29.59 7.20 -0.51
N SER A 776 28.32 7.62 -0.40
CA SER A 776 27.87 8.93 -0.88
C SER A 776 28.33 10.07 0.05
N ASP A 777 28.52 11.25 -0.54
CA ASP A 777 28.89 12.48 0.18
C ASP A 777 27.62 13.23 0.61
N PRO A 778 27.30 13.29 1.92
CA PRO A 778 26.12 13.99 2.41
C PRO A 778 26.29 15.51 2.40
N ARG A 779 27.51 16.01 2.62
CA ARG A 779 27.79 17.45 2.73
C ARG A 779 27.69 18.11 1.36
N LYS A 780 28.33 17.52 0.34
CA LYS A 780 28.22 17.99 -1.05
C LYS A 780 26.76 18.01 -1.53
N PHE A 781 25.98 16.97 -1.22
CA PHE A 781 24.55 16.95 -1.58
C PHE A 781 23.77 18.08 -0.89
N MET A 782 24.06 18.37 0.38
CA MET A 782 23.45 19.50 1.10
C MET A 782 23.88 20.86 0.53
N GLU A 783 25.16 21.06 0.21
CA GLU A 783 25.68 22.27 -0.43
C GLU A 783 25.05 22.51 -1.82
N GLU A 784 24.89 21.45 -2.63
CA GLU A 784 24.18 21.49 -3.90
C GLU A 784 22.69 21.84 -3.73
N LEU A 785 22.03 21.32 -2.69
CA LEU A 785 20.62 21.61 -2.38
C LEU A 785 20.40 23.04 -1.88
N ILE A 786 21.26 23.54 -0.97
CA ILE A 786 21.24 24.93 -0.50
C ILE A 786 21.44 25.89 -1.68
N GLY A 787 22.43 25.59 -2.53
CA GLY A 787 22.71 26.36 -3.75
C GLY A 787 21.63 26.27 -4.84
N GLN A 788 20.75 25.27 -4.80
CA GLN A 788 19.54 25.25 -5.63
C GLN A 788 18.45 26.12 -5.01
N VAL A 789 18.14 25.91 -3.72
CA VAL A 789 17.09 26.63 -2.98
C VAL A 789 17.30 28.15 -3.00
N GLN A 790 18.52 28.62 -2.72
CA GLN A 790 18.85 30.06 -2.71
C GLN A 790 18.78 30.73 -4.08
N ARG A 791 18.83 29.95 -5.18
CA ARG A 791 18.81 30.46 -6.56
C ARG A 791 17.46 30.25 -7.25
N HIS A 792 16.55 29.51 -6.64
CA HIS A 792 15.30 29.12 -7.28
C HIS A 792 14.31 30.31 -7.32
N PRO A 793 13.85 30.77 -8.50
CA PRO A 793 13.11 32.03 -8.63
C PRO A 793 11.78 32.09 -7.86
N ASN A 794 11.18 30.92 -7.59
CA ASN A 794 9.93 30.81 -6.84
C ASN A 794 10.12 30.57 -5.33
N ILE A 795 11.35 30.46 -4.81
CA ILE A 795 11.60 30.27 -3.36
C ILE A 795 12.12 31.57 -2.75
N LYS A 796 11.37 32.12 -1.79
CA LYS A 796 11.82 33.19 -0.90
C LYS A 796 12.32 32.57 0.39
N VAL A 797 13.63 32.58 0.60
CA VAL A 797 14.27 32.19 1.87
C VAL A 797 14.21 33.35 2.87
N LEU A 798 13.98 33.02 4.14
CA LEU A 798 13.99 33.93 5.29
C LEU A 798 14.70 33.23 6.45
N THR A 799 15.95 33.59 6.72
CA THR A 799 16.70 33.18 7.92
C THR A 799 16.34 34.08 9.12
N ASP A 800 16.79 33.74 10.31
CA ASP A 800 16.55 34.51 11.55
C ASP A 800 15.05 34.76 11.85
N SER A 801 14.19 33.91 11.29
CA SER A 801 12.76 34.18 11.10
C SER A 801 11.90 33.08 11.68
N ARG A 802 10.75 33.45 12.25
CA ARG A 802 9.79 32.50 12.83
C ARG A 802 8.35 32.89 12.56
N VAL A 803 7.49 31.88 12.45
CA VAL A 803 6.04 32.08 12.31
C VAL A 803 5.44 32.31 13.69
N VAL A 804 4.81 33.46 13.90
CA VAL A 804 4.24 33.87 15.21
C VAL A 804 2.70 33.86 15.25
N LEU A 805 2.06 33.59 14.11
CA LEU A 805 0.62 33.37 13.98
C LEU A 805 0.34 32.64 12.67
N SER A 806 -0.62 31.72 12.65
CA SER A 806 -1.26 31.22 11.43
C SER A 806 -2.77 31.07 11.65
N ARG A 807 -3.59 31.64 10.75
CA ARG A 807 -5.05 31.56 10.80
C ARG A 807 -5.60 31.30 9.39
N GLY A 808 -6.82 30.76 9.33
CA GLY A 808 -7.47 30.37 8.08
C GLY A 808 -7.45 28.85 7.84
N SER A 809 -7.77 28.46 6.60
CA SER A 809 -8.11 27.09 6.18
C SER A 809 -7.27 26.64 4.98
N ALA A 810 -7.42 25.37 4.58
CA ALA A 810 -6.82 24.85 3.36
C ALA A 810 -7.11 25.77 2.14
N GLY A 811 -6.06 26.13 1.40
CA GLY A 811 -6.10 27.08 0.29
C GLY A 811 -6.11 28.57 0.68
N HIS A 812 -6.34 28.89 1.95
CA HIS A 812 -6.59 30.25 2.47
C HIS A 812 -6.03 30.42 3.89
N PHE A 813 -4.70 30.37 4.03
CA PHE A 813 -4.03 30.71 5.27
C PHE A 813 -3.40 32.10 5.20
N ARG A 814 -3.41 32.79 6.33
CA ARG A 814 -2.65 34.01 6.57
C ARG A 814 -1.80 33.83 7.82
N SER A 815 -0.49 33.89 7.62
CA SER A 815 0.51 33.80 8.68
C SER A 815 1.17 35.15 8.94
N ALA A 816 1.70 35.33 10.15
CA ALA A 816 2.64 36.42 10.47
C ALA A 816 4.04 35.84 10.67
N ILE A 817 5.03 36.37 9.96
CA ILE A 817 6.44 36.00 10.10
C ILE A 817 7.15 37.16 10.81
N ALA A 818 7.81 36.86 11.91
CA ALA A 818 8.71 37.78 12.61
C ALA A 818 10.14 37.52 12.14
N SER A 819 10.87 38.59 11.78
CA SER A 819 12.27 38.59 11.37
C SER A 819 13.01 39.79 11.99
N PRO A 820 14.33 39.93 11.82
CA PRO A 820 15.07 41.10 12.31
C PRO A 820 14.61 42.44 11.70
N GLN A 821 13.91 42.40 10.57
CA GLN A 821 13.36 43.57 9.88
C GLN A 821 11.91 43.91 10.33
N GLY A 822 11.34 43.14 11.25
CA GLY A 822 9.99 43.35 11.80
C GLY A 822 9.05 42.16 11.57
N VAL A 823 7.74 42.38 11.76
CA VAL A 823 6.70 41.37 11.53
C VAL A 823 5.93 41.71 10.25
N PHE A 824 5.81 40.76 9.33
CA PHE A 824 5.05 40.93 8.08
C PHE A 824 4.05 39.78 7.85
N PRO A 825 2.91 40.06 7.21
CA PRO A 825 1.96 39.04 6.81
C PRO A 825 2.45 38.26 5.58
N LEU A 826 2.11 36.97 5.53
CA LEU A 826 2.21 36.11 4.35
C LEU A 826 0.86 35.41 4.15
N GLU A 827 0.35 35.44 2.92
CA GLU A 827 -0.81 34.65 2.51
C GLU A 827 -0.33 33.45 1.69
N HIS A 828 -0.86 32.26 1.99
CA HIS A 828 -0.48 30.98 1.38
C HIS A 828 -1.62 29.95 1.43
N GLY A 829 -1.57 28.94 0.57
CA GLY A 829 -2.60 27.91 0.50
C GLY A 829 -2.33 26.68 1.36
N VAL A 830 -1.07 26.44 1.73
CA VAL A 830 -0.62 25.23 2.44
C VAL A 830 0.62 25.50 3.30
N SER A 831 0.74 24.78 4.41
CA SER A 831 1.92 24.78 5.28
C SER A 831 2.58 23.41 5.39
N ILE A 832 3.91 23.38 5.41
CA ILE A 832 4.70 22.19 5.71
C ILE A 832 5.61 22.47 6.91
N LEU A 833 5.41 21.73 7.99
CA LEU A 833 6.22 21.80 9.20
C LEU A 833 7.38 20.80 9.09
N ALA A 834 8.58 21.33 8.95
CA ALA A 834 9.83 20.64 8.68
C ALA A 834 10.92 21.02 9.70
N THR A 835 10.52 21.37 10.92
CA THR A 835 11.32 21.97 12.01
C THR A 835 12.51 21.14 12.51
N GLY A 836 12.71 19.95 11.96
CA GLY A 836 13.87 19.11 12.22
C GLY A 836 13.90 18.48 13.60
N GLY A 837 15.07 18.48 14.20
CA GLY A 837 15.41 17.85 15.47
C GLY A 837 16.91 17.94 15.70
N HIS A 838 17.34 17.80 16.95
CA HIS A 838 18.72 18.01 17.38
C HIS A 838 19.38 16.73 17.92
N GLU A 839 20.70 16.79 18.04
CA GLU A 839 21.47 15.78 18.74
C GLU A 839 21.12 15.82 20.24
N ALA A 840 20.67 14.68 20.76
CA ALA A 840 20.15 14.58 22.11
C ALA A 840 21.20 14.76 23.22
N LYS A 841 20.80 15.36 24.33
CA LYS A 841 21.70 15.81 25.40
C LYS A 841 22.18 14.65 26.31
N VAL A 842 23.48 14.38 26.28
CA VAL A 842 24.16 13.42 27.16
C VAL A 842 25.09 14.16 28.11
N TYR A 843 25.03 13.85 29.41
CA TYR A 843 25.80 14.52 30.47
C TYR A 843 26.53 13.54 31.41
N GLU A 844 26.95 12.38 30.90
CA GLU A 844 27.48 11.26 31.70
C GLU A 844 28.80 10.68 31.20
N SER A 845 29.38 9.76 31.98
CA SER A 845 30.58 8.98 31.63
C SER A 845 31.77 9.82 31.20
N GLY A 846 31.95 11.00 31.83
CA GLY A 846 33.03 11.93 31.54
C GLY A 846 32.89 12.71 30.23
N LEU A 847 31.77 12.61 29.52
CA LEU A 847 31.48 13.49 28.38
C LEU A 847 31.53 14.96 28.82
N CYS A 848 32.10 15.83 27.97
CA CYS A 848 32.42 17.23 28.28
C CYS A 848 33.44 17.46 29.43
N VAL A 849 33.96 16.39 30.08
CA VAL A 849 35.00 16.47 31.13
C VAL A 849 36.33 15.92 30.62
N HIS A 850 36.31 14.78 29.93
CA HIS A 850 37.48 14.10 29.37
C HIS A 850 37.49 14.20 27.85
N LYS A 851 38.61 14.63 27.25
CA LYS A 851 38.78 14.72 25.78
C LYS A 851 38.70 13.36 25.06
N SER A 852 38.86 12.27 25.80
CA SER A 852 38.71 10.90 25.34
C SER A 852 37.25 10.43 25.23
N VAL A 853 36.26 11.28 25.57
CA VAL A 853 34.82 10.95 25.48
C VAL A 853 34.07 11.98 24.62
N MET A 854 33.30 11.47 23.66
CA MET A 854 32.52 12.28 22.71
C MET A 854 31.31 11.50 22.19
N THR A 855 30.40 12.14 21.46
CA THR A 855 29.28 11.44 20.82
C THR A 855 29.70 10.74 19.52
N HIS A 856 28.82 9.93 18.92
CA HIS A 856 29.07 9.31 17.61
C HIS A 856 29.22 10.36 16.49
N LEU A 857 28.42 11.43 16.52
CA LEU A 857 28.46 12.49 15.51
C LEU A 857 29.72 13.35 15.65
N ALA A 858 30.07 13.75 16.87
CA ALA A 858 31.32 14.46 17.15
C ALA A 858 32.57 13.60 16.85
N PHE A 859 32.45 12.26 16.94
CA PHE A 859 33.52 11.34 16.56
C PHE A 859 33.65 11.20 15.04
N GLU A 860 32.53 11.10 14.29
CA GLU A 860 32.55 11.16 12.82
C GLU A 860 33.21 12.45 12.35
N GLU A 861 32.76 13.60 12.87
CA GLU A 861 33.22 14.94 12.50
C GLU A 861 34.75 15.08 12.70
N GLN A 862 35.28 14.62 13.83
CA GLN A 862 36.73 14.63 14.11
C GLN A 862 37.53 13.60 13.31
N LEU A 863 36.95 12.44 12.98
CA LEU A 863 37.57 11.42 12.12
C LEU A 863 37.59 11.86 10.65
N ALA A 864 36.56 12.58 10.19
CA ALA A 864 36.46 13.11 8.83
C ALA A 864 37.39 14.31 8.59
N THR A 865 37.48 15.23 9.55
CA THR A 865 38.37 16.40 9.51
C THR A 865 39.84 16.09 9.78
N GLY A 866 40.16 14.86 10.22
CA GLY A 866 41.53 14.45 10.53
C GLY A 866 42.04 14.93 11.89
N VAL A 867 41.17 15.46 12.75
CA VAL A 867 41.48 15.80 14.16
C VAL A 867 41.81 14.54 14.97
N ILE A 868 41.21 13.40 14.60
CA ILE A 868 41.55 12.07 15.13
C ILE A 868 42.23 11.25 14.04
N ASP A 869 43.49 10.89 14.26
CA ASP A 869 44.19 9.88 13.47
C ASP A 869 43.86 8.47 13.98
N ALA A 870 43.29 7.63 13.13
CA ALA A 870 43.00 6.23 13.42
C ALA A 870 44.25 5.34 13.51
N GLY A 871 45.38 5.77 12.94
CA GLY A 871 46.68 5.10 13.06
C GLY A 871 47.32 5.25 14.45
N ALA A 872 47.04 6.36 15.15
CA ALA A 872 47.53 6.64 16.50
C ALA A 872 46.73 5.96 17.63
N LEU A 873 45.57 5.35 17.32
CA LEU A 873 44.71 4.69 18.32
C LEU A 873 45.15 3.25 18.58
N SER A 874 45.17 2.84 19.86
CA SER A 874 45.40 1.47 20.33
C SER A 874 44.11 0.73 20.71
N GLY A 875 43.00 1.45 20.92
CA GLY A 875 41.66 0.85 21.03
C GLY A 875 40.53 1.89 21.14
N VAL A 876 39.33 1.52 20.69
CA VAL A 876 38.11 2.36 20.73
C VAL A 876 36.93 1.60 21.32
N ALA A 877 36.19 2.23 22.23
CA ALA A 877 34.91 1.75 22.75
C ALA A 877 33.76 2.59 22.18
N MET A 878 32.61 1.96 21.92
CA MET A 878 31.38 2.62 21.48
C MET A 878 30.18 2.07 22.26
N ILE A 879 29.31 2.92 22.83
CA ILE A 879 28.14 2.45 23.58
C ILE A 879 26.83 2.90 22.93
N GLN A 880 26.05 1.93 22.45
CA GLN A 880 24.71 2.09 21.89
C GLN A 880 23.65 2.29 22.98
N CYS A 881 22.57 3.00 22.64
CA CYS A 881 21.45 3.30 23.53
C CYS A 881 21.88 3.97 24.85
N TRP A 882 22.92 4.80 24.83
CA TRP A 882 23.35 5.55 26.03
C TRP A 882 22.36 6.66 26.38
N ARG A 883 22.20 6.93 27.68
CA ARG A 883 21.15 7.79 28.22
C ARG A 883 21.52 8.35 29.59
N SER A 884 21.22 9.63 29.82
CA SER A 884 21.41 10.30 31.10
C SER A 884 20.39 9.81 32.15
N PRO A 885 20.68 9.83 33.47
CA PRO A 885 19.69 9.56 34.51
C PRO A 885 18.52 10.54 34.42
N GLY A 886 17.29 10.02 34.50
CA GLY A 886 16.07 10.79 34.28
C GLY A 886 15.56 10.82 32.82
N ASP A 887 16.36 10.34 31.85
CA ASP A 887 15.94 10.14 30.46
C ASP A 887 14.88 9.04 30.36
N ASP A 888 13.63 9.45 30.16
CA ASP A 888 12.47 8.55 30.10
C ASP A 888 12.10 8.09 28.68
N ARG A 889 12.81 8.55 27.63
CA ARG A 889 12.44 8.45 26.21
C ARG A 889 12.02 7.03 25.81
N LYS A 890 10.78 6.77 25.40
CA LYS A 890 10.31 5.37 25.15
C LYS A 890 10.40 4.94 23.68
N TYR A 891 11.35 5.51 22.94
CA TYR A 891 11.52 5.30 21.50
C TYR A 891 12.97 4.97 21.09
N CYS A 892 13.14 4.59 19.82
CA CYS A 892 14.43 4.30 19.21
C CYS A 892 14.77 5.34 18.13
N SER A 893 15.87 6.06 18.29
CA SER A 893 16.33 7.15 17.41
C SER A 893 16.71 6.75 15.98
N ARG A 894 16.71 5.45 15.64
CA ARG A 894 16.89 4.84 14.30
C ARG A 894 18.25 5.07 13.61
N VAL A 895 18.97 6.17 13.91
CA VAL A 895 20.23 6.57 13.24
C VAL A 895 21.51 6.06 13.92
N CYS A 896 21.51 5.87 15.24
CA CYS A 896 22.74 5.65 16.01
C CYS A 896 23.46 4.34 15.67
N CYS A 897 22.73 3.26 15.34
CA CYS A 897 23.35 2.01 14.92
C CYS A 897 23.97 2.11 13.51
N PRO A 898 23.29 2.64 12.47
CA PRO A 898 23.93 3.00 11.21
C PRO A 898 25.18 3.88 11.35
N GLU A 899 25.12 4.90 12.21
CA GLU A 899 26.20 5.84 12.51
C GLU A 899 27.40 5.16 13.18
N MET A 900 27.16 4.29 14.16
CA MET A 900 28.19 3.42 14.73
C MET A 900 28.79 2.48 13.69
N LEU A 901 27.98 1.82 12.85
CA LEU A 901 28.49 0.92 11.81
C LEU A 901 29.40 1.64 10.82
N LYS A 902 29.05 2.89 10.48
CA LYS A 902 29.83 3.77 9.63
C LYS A 902 31.19 4.09 10.26
N ASN A 903 31.18 4.59 11.50
CA ASN A 903 32.41 4.91 12.23
C ASN A 903 33.30 3.68 12.46
N VAL A 904 32.71 2.49 12.72
CA VAL A 904 33.44 1.22 12.83
C VAL A 904 34.11 0.82 11.51
N LEU A 905 33.41 0.93 10.37
CA LEU A 905 33.96 0.57 9.07
C LEU A 905 35.08 1.54 8.64
N THR A 906 34.86 2.86 8.74
CA THR A 906 35.90 3.86 8.41
C THR A 906 37.13 3.75 9.31
N LEU A 907 36.98 3.37 10.59
CA LEU A 907 38.11 3.03 11.45
C LEU A 907 38.87 1.79 10.95
N LYS A 908 38.17 0.71 10.59
CA LYS A 908 38.79 -0.54 10.10
C LYS A 908 39.43 -0.40 8.71
N GLU A 909 38.92 0.49 7.86
CA GLU A 909 39.52 0.83 6.57
C GLU A 909 40.86 1.56 6.75
N ARG A 910 40.97 2.45 7.75
CA ARG A 910 42.21 3.18 8.07
C ARG A 910 43.19 2.39 8.92
N ASN A 911 42.69 1.56 9.84
CA ASN A 911 43.50 0.72 10.74
C ASN A 911 42.79 -0.63 10.98
N PRO A 912 43.02 -1.65 10.12
CA PRO A 912 42.34 -2.95 10.21
C PRO A 912 42.54 -3.68 11.55
N ASN A 913 43.72 -3.47 12.16
CA ASN A 913 44.12 -4.14 13.40
C ASN A 913 43.58 -3.45 14.68
N LEU A 914 42.98 -2.26 14.57
CA LEU A 914 42.45 -1.52 15.70
C LEU A 914 41.40 -2.35 16.48
N PRO A 915 41.57 -2.58 17.79
CA PRO A 915 40.52 -3.13 18.65
C PRO A 915 39.35 -2.15 18.75
N ILE A 916 38.16 -2.57 18.32
CA ILE A 916 36.94 -1.77 18.42
C ILE A 916 35.87 -2.59 19.13
N TYR A 917 35.33 -2.05 20.22
CA TYR A 917 34.36 -2.70 21.10
C TYR A 917 33.03 -1.93 21.09
N VAL A 918 31.95 -2.57 20.63
CA VAL A 918 30.62 -1.98 20.50
C VAL A 918 29.68 -2.60 21.53
N PHE A 919 29.34 -1.84 22.57
CA PHE A 919 28.38 -2.24 23.60
C PHE A 919 26.96 -1.94 23.15
N TYR A 920 26.05 -2.93 23.15
CA TYR A 920 24.69 -2.76 22.63
C TYR A 920 23.61 -3.56 23.37
N ARG A 921 22.35 -3.10 23.24
CA ARG A 921 21.16 -3.89 23.59
C ARG A 921 20.69 -4.71 22.39
N ASP A 922 20.28 -4.05 21.31
CA ASP A 922 19.79 -4.66 20.07
C ASP A 922 20.33 -3.87 18.87
N ILE A 923 20.90 -4.53 17.87
CA ILE A 923 21.42 -3.84 16.67
C ILE A 923 20.26 -3.51 15.74
N MET A 924 19.96 -2.22 15.56
CA MET A 924 18.80 -1.71 14.79
C MET A 924 19.06 -1.60 13.27
N ALA A 925 19.81 -2.54 12.70
CA ALA A 925 20.20 -2.56 11.28
C ALA A 925 19.09 -3.11 10.36
N GLN A 926 17.97 -2.38 10.23
CA GLN A 926 16.85 -2.75 9.35
C GLN A 926 17.17 -2.60 7.85
N GLY A 927 16.44 -3.32 6.99
CA GLY A 927 16.68 -3.29 5.54
C GLY A 927 18.07 -3.82 5.18
N PHE A 928 18.72 -3.17 4.23
CA PHE A 928 20.08 -3.51 3.78
C PHE A 928 21.19 -3.04 4.74
N LEU A 929 20.86 -2.39 5.87
CA LEU A 929 21.83 -2.03 6.91
C LEU A 929 22.48 -3.26 7.57
N GLU A 930 21.79 -4.41 7.58
CA GLU A 930 22.34 -5.66 8.13
C GLU A 930 23.64 -6.08 7.42
N THR A 931 23.74 -5.88 6.11
CA THR A 931 24.94 -6.20 5.33
C THR A 931 26.16 -5.45 5.87
N TYR A 932 25.98 -4.21 6.33
CA TYR A 932 27.03 -3.41 6.96
C TYR A 932 27.37 -3.88 8.37
N TYR A 933 26.41 -4.41 9.12
CA TYR A 933 26.67 -5.10 10.39
C TYR A 933 27.48 -6.39 10.17
N THR A 934 27.13 -7.19 9.16
CA THR A 934 27.91 -8.36 8.76
C THR A 934 29.32 -7.98 8.29
N ARG A 935 29.48 -6.90 7.50
CA ARG A 935 30.79 -6.35 7.08
C ARG A 935 31.62 -5.90 8.29
N ALA A 936 31.05 -5.15 9.22
CA ALA A 936 31.73 -4.69 10.44
C ALA A 936 32.21 -5.85 11.34
N ARG A 937 31.40 -6.91 11.46
CA ARG A 937 31.81 -8.15 12.16
C ARG A 937 32.92 -8.90 11.44
N LYS A 938 32.84 -9.02 10.09
CA LYS A 938 33.91 -9.62 9.26
C LYS A 938 35.22 -8.83 9.35
N ALA A 939 35.16 -7.51 9.54
CA ALA A 939 36.33 -6.65 9.77
C ALA A 939 36.91 -6.75 11.20
N GLY A 940 36.39 -7.61 12.07
CA GLY A 940 36.94 -7.84 13.41
C GLY A 940 36.62 -6.71 14.41
N ALA A 941 35.44 -6.10 14.32
CA ALA A 941 34.85 -5.33 15.42
C ALA A 941 34.07 -6.26 16.37
N ILE A 942 34.23 -6.05 17.67
CA ILE A 942 33.71 -6.94 18.73
C ILE A 942 32.42 -6.32 19.28
N PHE A 943 31.30 -7.03 19.10
CA PHE A 943 29.98 -6.57 19.53
C PHE A 943 29.59 -7.24 20.85
N ILE A 944 29.61 -6.45 21.92
CA ILE A 944 29.37 -6.88 23.31
C ILE A 944 27.93 -6.51 23.68
N ARG A 945 27.12 -7.50 24.05
CA ARG A 945 25.73 -7.26 24.47
C ARG A 945 25.69 -6.88 25.95
N TYR A 946 24.79 -5.98 26.33
CA TYR A 946 24.44 -5.67 27.72
C TYR A 946 22.92 -5.62 27.92
N ASP A 947 22.44 -5.89 29.12
CA ASP A 947 21.02 -5.76 29.53
C ASP A 947 20.78 -4.46 30.33
N THR A 948 19.52 -4.09 30.57
CA THR A 948 19.17 -2.80 31.20
C THR A 948 19.62 -2.66 32.66
N ASP A 949 19.89 -3.78 33.32
CA ASP A 949 20.11 -3.88 34.75
C ASP A 949 21.62 -4.01 35.03
N ASN A 950 22.36 -4.62 34.10
CA ASN A 950 23.82 -4.78 34.07
C ASN A 950 24.48 -3.89 33.00
N LYS A 951 24.13 -2.59 32.97
CA LYS A 951 24.75 -1.61 32.06
C LYS A 951 26.28 -1.54 32.22
N PRO A 952 27.04 -1.29 31.13
CA PRO A 952 28.47 -1.02 31.24
C PRO A 952 28.71 0.29 32.02
N THR A 953 29.66 0.25 32.95
CA THR A 953 30.09 1.41 33.75
C THR A 953 31.45 1.92 33.28
N VAL A 954 31.64 3.23 33.25
CA VAL A 954 32.85 3.89 32.76
C VAL A 954 33.62 4.51 33.92
N ALA A 955 34.90 4.16 34.05
CA ALA A 955 35.88 4.80 34.92
C ALA A 955 37.01 5.41 34.07
N PHE A 956 37.97 6.09 34.72
CA PHE A 956 39.13 6.68 34.04
C PHE A 956 40.44 6.38 34.76
N GLU A 957 41.45 5.98 34.00
CA GLU A 957 42.83 5.78 34.45
C GLU A 957 43.75 6.57 33.51
N ASP A 958 44.62 7.43 34.05
CA ASP A 958 45.46 8.38 33.29
C ASP A 958 44.71 9.19 32.20
N GLY A 959 43.42 9.45 32.43
CA GLY A 959 42.53 10.17 31.51
C GLY A 959 41.94 9.31 30.37
N LYS A 960 42.31 8.03 30.28
CA LYS A 960 41.74 7.06 29.33
C LYS A 960 40.52 6.35 29.92
N PRO A 961 39.45 6.10 29.14
CA PRO A 961 38.28 5.37 29.60
C PRO A 961 38.58 3.88 29.87
N VAL A 962 38.05 3.39 31.00
CA VAL A 962 38.07 1.98 31.40
C VAL A 962 36.62 1.52 31.56
N ILE A 963 36.17 0.67 30.63
CA ILE A 963 34.79 0.20 30.57
C ILE A 963 34.70 -1.15 31.29
N THR A 964 33.93 -1.18 32.37
CA THR A 964 33.65 -2.40 33.15
C THR A 964 32.23 -2.87 32.86
N PHE A 965 32.06 -4.16 32.54
CA PHE A 965 30.77 -4.75 32.17
C PHE A 965 30.71 -6.23 32.61
N PHE A 966 29.52 -6.83 32.55
CA PHE A 966 29.37 -8.28 32.71
C PHE A 966 29.31 -8.94 31.33
N ASP A 967 30.23 -9.86 31.04
CA ASP A 967 30.21 -10.61 29.80
C ASP A 967 29.35 -11.89 29.97
N HIS A 968 28.30 -12.03 29.17
CA HIS A 968 27.37 -13.15 29.28
C HIS A 968 27.94 -14.50 28.82
N ILE A 969 29.02 -14.51 28.03
CA ILE A 969 29.66 -15.73 27.50
C ILE A 969 30.70 -16.24 28.50
N LEU A 970 31.54 -15.34 29.01
CA LEU A 970 32.55 -15.63 30.05
C LEU A 970 31.93 -15.75 31.45
N ARG A 971 30.71 -15.21 31.64
CA ARG A 971 29.94 -15.12 32.90
C ARG A 971 30.73 -14.44 34.03
N SER A 972 31.51 -13.42 33.68
CA SER A 972 32.39 -12.69 34.58
C SER A 972 32.30 -11.19 34.35
N LYS A 973 32.78 -10.39 35.32
CA LYS A 973 33.03 -8.96 35.08
C LYS A 973 34.34 -8.81 34.32
N VAL A 974 34.31 -8.08 33.22
CA VAL A 974 35.44 -7.82 32.33
C VAL A 974 35.70 -6.32 32.30
N GLN A 975 36.97 -5.94 32.18
CA GLN A 975 37.40 -4.56 32.01
C GLN A 975 38.13 -4.41 30.67
N ILE A 976 37.83 -3.34 29.95
CA ILE A 976 38.49 -2.98 28.68
C ILE A 976 38.96 -1.53 28.79
N HIS A 977 40.24 -1.31 28.56
CA HIS A 977 40.87 0.01 28.52
C HIS A 977 40.96 0.44 27.05
N THR A 978 40.51 1.65 26.71
CA THR A 978 40.59 2.20 25.34
C THR A 978 41.13 3.63 25.37
N ASP A 979 41.63 4.14 24.25
CA ASP A 979 42.05 5.56 24.16
C ASP A 979 40.85 6.50 24.09
N LEU A 980 39.77 6.02 23.48
CA LEU A 980 38.57 6.79 23.17
C LEU A 980 37.30 5.98 23.47
N LEU A 981 36.27 6.70 23.91
CA LEU A 981 34.91 6.22 24.13
C LEU A 981 33.94 7.12 23.35
N SER A 982 33.17 6.52 22.44
CA SER A 982 32.13 7.22 21.68
C SER A 982 30.73 6.80 22.15
N LEU A 983 29.89 7.76 22.49
CA LEU A 983 28.55 7.54 23.05
C LEU A 983 27.45 7.84 22.02
N SER A 984 26.42 7.00 21.98
CA SER A 984 25.20 7.31 21.23
C SER A 984 24.35 8.33 21.99
N SER A 985 24.19 9.52 21.41
CA SER A 985 23.34 10.60 21.92
C SER A 985 21.85 10.33 21.64
N GLY A 986 21.53 10.09 20.37
CA GLY A 986 20.16 9.96 19.87
C GLY A 986 19.65 11.25 19.23
N LEU A 987 18.37 11.23 18.84
CA LEU A 987 17.69 12.37 18.24
C LEU A 987 16.49 12.75 19.11
N GLU A 988 16.42 14.03 19.47
CA GLU A 988 15.23 14.69 20.01
C GLU A 988 14.55 15.52 18.89
N PRO A 989 13.23 15.72 18.93
CA PRO A 989 12.59 16.79 18.14
C PRO A 989 13.10 18.15 18.64
N ASN A 990 13.00 19.18 17.81
CA ASN A 990 13.23 20.55 18.27
C ASN A 990 12.03 21.03 19.09
N ASP A 991 12.25 22.00 19.97
CA ASP A 991 11.21 22.66 20.76
C ASP A 991 10.22 23.34 19.79
N VAL A 992 8.92 23.11 19.98
CA VAL A 992 7.85 23.47 19.02
C VAL A 992 6.58 23.99 19.69
N GLU A 993 6.61 24.24 21.00
CA GLU A 993 5.48 24.66 21.85
C GLU A 993 4.71 25.85 21.24
N ASP A 994 5.43 26.92 20.87
CA ASP A 994 4.89 28.10 20.18
C ASP A 994 4.14 27.72 18.88
N LEU A 995 4.65 26.73 18.14
CA LEU A 995 4.10 26.31 16.85
C LEU A 995 2.83 25.46 16.99
N LEU A 996 2.60 24.83 18.15
CA LEU A 996 1.40 24.02 18.39
C LEU A 996 0.13 24.88 18.39
N GLU A 997 0.14 26.02 19.10
CA GLU A 997 -0.97 26.98 19.07
C GLU A 997 -1.02 27.76 17.75
N VAL A 998 0.14 28.16 17.22
CA VAL A 998 0.24 28.94 15.97
C VAL A 998 -0.35 28.20 14.77
N PHE A 999 -0.20 26.87 14.68
CA PHE A 999 -0.76 26.07 13.59
C PHE A 999 -2.01 25.27 13.96
N ASP A 1000 -2.32 25.07 15.25
CA ASP A 1000 -3.39 24.19 15.77
C ASP A 1000 -3.09 22.72 15.43
N VAL A 1001 -1.99 22.20 15.99
CA VAL A 1001 -1.43 20.88 15.71
C VAL A 1001 -0.97 20.15 16.98
N GLU A 1002 -1.01 18.82 16.94
CA GLU A 1002 -0.67 17.96 18.08
C GLU A 1002 0.72 17.31 17.95
N ILE A 1003 1.31 16.98 19.10
CA ILE A 1003 2.50 16.12 19.24
C ILE A 1003 2.14 14.79 19.92
N ASN A 1004 2.99 13.78 19.77
CA ASN A 1004 2.88 12.51 20.49
C ASN A 1004 3.61 12.56 21.85
N LYS A 1005 3.53 11.46 22.62
CA LYS A 1005 4.17 11.33 23.95
C LYS A 1005 5.70 11.39 23.94
N ASN A 1006 6.34 11.55 22.78
CA ASN A 1006 7.79 11.63 22.60
C ASN A 1006 8.21 12.99 21.97
N GLY A 1007 7.32 13.99 21.94
CA GLY A 1007 7.58 15.35 21.42
C GLY A 1007 7.47 15.51 19.90
N PHE A 1008 7.43 14.43 19.12
CA PHE A 1008 7.31 14.50 17.66
C PHE A 1008 5.88 14.86 17.23
N TYR A 1009 5.72 15.54 16.09
CA TYR A 1009 4.40 15.81 15.51
C TYR A 1009 3.59 14.52 15.30
N LYS A 1010 2.29 14.63 15.55
CA LYS A 1010 1.30 13.55 15.47
C LYS A 1010 0.53 13.62 14.15
N GLU A 1011 0.75 12.63 13.32
CA GLU A 1011 0.06 12.44 12.04
C GLU A 1011 -1.43 12.09 12.20
N ALA A 1012 -2.21 12.34 11.15
CA ALA A 1012 -3.65 12.05 11.14
C ALA A 1012 -3.97 10.55 11.18
N ASP A 1013 -3.12 9.72 10.58
CA ASP A 1013 -3.13 8.26 10.71
C ASP A 1013 -1.74 7.69 10.40
N PHE A 1014 -1.23 6.85 11.31
CA PHE A 1014 0.12 6.29 11.29
C PHE A 1014 0.47 5.47 10.03
N LYS A 1015 -0.52 4.94 9.30
CA LYS A 1015 -0.30 4.11 8.10
C LYS A 1015 -0.79 4.78 6.82
N TRP A 1016 -1.94 5.44 6.85
CA TRP A 1016 -2.62 5.94 5.65
C TRP A 1016 -2.40 7.43 5.38
N ARG A 1017 -2.12 8.23 6.42
CA ARG A 1017 -1.87 9.67 6.33
C ARG A 1017 -0.60 10.09 7.11
N PRO A 1018 0.57 9.40 6.94
CA PRO A 1018 1.75 9.58 7.80
C PRO A 1018 2.52 10.91 7.60
N VAL A 1019 2.03 11.81 6.75
CA VAL A 1019 2.60 13.16 6.51
C VAL A 1019 1.54 14.26 6.57
N ASP A 1020 0.26 13.93 6.81
CA ASP A 1020 -0.81 14.91 6.97
C ASP A 1020 -1.07 15.16 8.46
N PHE A 1021 -1.39 16.40 8.85
CA PHE A 1021 -2.10 16.64 10.11
C PHE A 1021 -3.61 16.32 9.96
N LEU A 1022 -4.32 16.24 11.10
CA LEU A 1022 -5.77 16.08 11.09
C LEU A 1022 -6.46 17.30 10.43
N LYS A 1023 -5.96 18.50 10.74
CA LYS A 1023 -6.32 19.77 10.11
C LYS A 1023 -5.80 19.81 8.66
N GLN A 1024 -6.70 20.07 7.69
CA GLN A 1024 -6.34 20.11 6.28
C GLN A 1024 -5.37 21.25 5.94
N GLY A 1025 -4.59 21.07 4.86
CA GLY A 1025 -3.68 22.09 4.34
C GLY A 1025 -2.36 22.23 5.11
N ILE A 1026 -2.20 21.52 6.23
CA ILE A 1026 -0.98 21.48 7.02
C ILE A 1026 -0.39 20.05 6.96
N TYR A 1027 0.90 19.96 6.68
CA TYR A 1027 1.64 18.71 6.49
C TYR A 1027 2.94 18.71 7.32
N MET A 1028 3.57 17.54 7.48
CA MET A 1028 4.83 17.39 8.21
C MET A 1028 5.82 16.50 7.48
N CYS A 1029 7.12 16.74 7.65
CA CYS A 1029 8.17 15.89 7.09
C CYS A 1029 9.48 15.87 7.91
N GLY A 1030 10.34 14.90 7.63
CA GLY A 1030 11.66 14.75 8.24
C GLY A 1030 11.62 14.36 9.72
N ILE A 1031 12.67 14.78 10.44
CA ILE A 1031 12.91 14.39 11.84
C ILE A 1031 11.75 14.84 12.76
N ALA A 1032 11.11 15.98 12.47
CA ALA A 1032 9.98 16.51 13.23
C ALA A 1032 8.77 15.56 13.25
N HIS A 1033 8.62 14.68 12.25
CA HIS A 1033 7.62 13.61 12.27
C HIS A 1033 8.10 12.37 13.05
N ALA A 1034 9.35 11.93 12.83
CA ALA A 1034 9.95 10.78 13.48
C ALA A 1034 11.47 10.73 13.25
N PRO A 1035 12.27 10.09 14.13
CA PRO A 1035 13.69 9.84 13.87
C PRO A 1035 13.89 9.03 12.57
N ARG A 1036 14.60 9.61 11.59
CA ARG A 1036 14.70 9.15 10.19
C ARG A 1036 16.10 9.37 9.60
N ARG A 1037 16.50 8.52 8.66
CA ARG A 1037 17.72 8.68 7.83
C ARG A 1037 17.53 9.79 6.76
N MET A 1038 18.60 10.20 6.07
CA MET A 1038 18.52 11.24 5.00
C MET A 1038 17.57 10.84 3.86
N GLY A 1039 17.70 9.63 3.29
CA GLY A 1039 16.78 9.16 2.24
C GLY A 1039 15.31 9.07 2.70
N GLU A 1040 15.07 8.61 3.92
CA GLU A 1040 13.73 8.57 4.54
C GLU A 1040 13.15 9.97 4.77
N THR A 1041 14.02 10.93 5.09
CA THR A 1041 13.68 12.35 5.20
C THR A 1041 13.28 12.93 3.85
N VAL A 1042 14.09 12.73 2.81
CA VAL A 1042 13.79 13.14 1.42
C VAL A 1042 12.46 12.54 0.94
N ALA A 1043 12.22 11.25 1.18
CA ALA A 1043 10.96 10.60 0.82
C ALA A 1043 9.76 11.25 1.53
N SER A 1044 9.85 11.50 2.84
CA SER A 1044 8.78 12.17 3.59
C SER A 1044 8.52 13.61 3.11
N ALA A 1045 9.56 14.33 2.68
CA ALA A 1045 9.44 15.69 2.17
C ALA A 1045 8.78 15.74 0.78
N LYS A 1046 9.17 14.85 -0.14
CA LYS A 1046 8.51 14.70 -1.45
C LYS A 1046 7.05 14.24 -1.29
N ALA A 1047 6.79 13.32 -0.37
CA ALA A 1047 5.43 12.91 -0.04
C ALA A 1047 4.58 14.08 0.46
N ALA A 1048 5.05 14.84 1.46
CA ALA A 1048 4.35 16.03 1.96
C ALA A 1048 4.11 17.09 0.86
N ALA A 1049 5.10 17.30 -0.03
CA ALA A 1049 4.94 18.16 -1.20
C ALA A 1049 3.84 17.67 -2.16
N GLN A 1050 3.70 16.37 -2.40
CA GLN A 1050 2.60 15.83 -3.22
C GLN A 1050 1.22 16.09 -2.58
N ARG A 1051 1.12 16.05 -1.26
CA ARG A 1051 -0.12 16.40 -0.53
C ARG A 1051 -0.43 17.89 -0.64
N ALA A 1052 0.59 18.74 -0.57
CA ALA A 1052 0.45 20.17 -0.82
C ALA A 1052 -0.01 20.47 -2.26
N LEU A 1053 0.55 19.77 -3.26
CA LEU A 1053 0.19 19.92 -4.67
C LEU A 1053 -1.27 19.55 -4.99
N ARG A 1054 -1.93 18.66 -4.22
CA ARG A 1054 -3.40 18.44 -4.31
C ARG A 1054 -4.19 19.75 -4.16
N ILE A 1055 -3.73 20.65 -3.28
CA ILE A 1055 -4.39 21.94 -3.03
C ILE A 1055 -3.91 22.97 -4.05
N LEU A 1056 -2.60 23.09 -4.28
CA LEU A 1056 -2.03 24.13 -5.14
C LEU A 1056 -2.36 23.98 -6.63
N ASN A 1057 -2.60 22.74 -7.11
CA ASN A 1057 -2.98 22.50 -8.50
C ASN A 1057 -4.40 23.02 -8.82
N ALA A 1058 -5.33 22.98 -7.87
CA ALA A 1058 -6.69 23.49 -8.07
C ALA A 1058 -6.70 25.02 -8.27
N GLU A 1059 -7.76 25.54 -8.91
CA GLU A 1059 -7.99 26.99 -9.03
C GLU A 1059 -8.82 27.52 -7.87
N LYS A 1060 -9.89 26.80 -7.55
CA LYS A 1060 -10.79 27.08 -6.44
C LYS A 1060 -11.00 25.80 -5.63
N ILE A 1061 -11.16 25.93 -4.32
CA ILE A 1061 -11.64 24.84 -3.46
C ILE A 1061 -13.12 25.10 -3.11
N PRO A 1062 -13.98 24.07 -3.08
CA PRO A 1062 -15.31 24.21 -2.51
C PRO A 1062 -15.20 24.50 -1.02
N LYS A 1063 -15.70 25.64 -0.57
CA LYS A 1063 -16.00 25.85 0.86
C LYS A 1063 -17.06 24.86 1.28
N GLU A 1064 -16.92 24.29 2.48
CA GLU A 1064 -17.95 23.43 3.07
C GLU A 1064 -19.30 24.16 3.11
N THR A 1065 -20.32 23.52 2.56
CA THR A 1065 -21.71 24.03 2.55
C THR A 1065 -22.42 23.70 3.86
N VAL A 1066 -22.08 22.53 4.41
CA VAL A 1066 -22.49 22.02 5.71
C VAL A 1066 -21.67 22.72 6.80
N VAL A 1067 -22.01 23.97 7.10
CA VAL A 1067 -21.42 24.71 8.23
C VAL A 1067 -22.37 24.80 9.41
N ALA A 1068 -21.83 24.82 10.62
CA ALA A 1068 -22.61 25.07 11.82
C ALA A 1068 -23.02 26.55 11.90
N SER A 1069 -24.20 26.81 12.46
CA SER A 1069 -24.71 28.15 12.72
C SER A 1069 -25.22 28.26 14.15
N VAL A 1070 -25.60 29.47 14.59
CA VAL A 1070 -26.16 29.71 15.94
C VAL A 1070 -27.46 30.50 15.84
N ARG A 1071 -28.56 29.87 16.28
CA ARG A 1071 -29.86 30.50 16.50
C ARG A 1071 -29.78 31.30 17.80
N HIS A 1072 -29.26 32.53 17.72
CA HIS A 1072 -28.94 33.34 18.90
C HIS A 1072 -30.12 33.53 19.88
N SER A 1073 -31.37 33.55 19.41
CA SER A 1073 -32.58 33.61 20.25
C SER A 1073 -32.80 32.39 21.16
N LEU A 1074 -32.11 31.26 20.89
CA LEU A 1074 -32.12 30.06 21.72
C LEU A 1074 -30.81 29.88 22.51
N CYS A 1075 -29.78 30.69 22.24
CA CYS A 1075 -28.44 30.48 22.76
C CYS A 1075 -28.30 31.02 24.19
N SER A 1076 -28.11 30.13 25.16
CA SER A 1076 -27.86 30.47 26.57
C SER A 1076 -26.42 30.93 26.86
N LEU A 1077 -25.57 31.09 25.83
CA LEU A 1077 -24.15 31.41 25.93
C LEU A 1077 -23.34 30.46 26.83
N CYS A 1078 -23.79 29.22 27.01
CA CYS A 1078 -23.16 28.21 27.87
C CYS A 1078 -21.79 27.68 27.38
N GLN A 1079 -21.28 28.17 26.25
CA GLN A 1079 -19.97 27.90 25.64
C GLN A 1079 -19.60 26.43 25.32
N ALA A 1080 -20.40 25.43 25.70
CA ALA A 1080 -20.13 24.01 25.43
C ALA A 1080 -19.84 23.71 23.95
N CYS A 1081 -20.57 24.36 23.04
CA CYS A 1081 -20.37 24.22 21.59
C CYS A 1081 -19.10 24.91 21.04
N VAL A 1082 -18.41 25.72 21.85
CA VAL A 1082 -17.07 26.27 21.54
C VAL A 1082 -16.03 25.21 21.89
N ALA A 1083 -16.05 24.71 23.13
CA ALA A 1083 -15.12 23.68 23.61
C ALA A 1083 -15.21 22.36 22.82
N ALA A 1084 -16.37 22.02 22.27
CA ALA A 1084 -16.58 20.83 21.44
C ALA A 1084 -16.23 21.02 19.94
N CYS A 1085 -15.56 22.11 19.56
CA CYS A 1085 -15.19 22.38 18.16
C CYS A 1085 -13.70 22.08 17.90
N PRO A 1086 -13.33 20.93 17.31
CA PRO A 1086 -11.92 20.50 17.15
C PRO A 1086 -11.17 21.19 16.00
N TYR A 1087 -11.61 22.39 15.62
CA TYR A 1087 -11.09 23.17 14.48
C TYR A 1087 -10.96 24.67 14.78
N GLY A 1088 -11.16 25.09 16.04
CA GLY A 1088 -11.19 26.51 16.44
C GLY A 1088 -12.31 27.36 15.82
N ALA A 1089 -13.22 26.77 15.05
CA ALA A 1089 -14.21 27.46 14.20
C ALA A 1089 -15.33 28.22 14.95
N ARG A 1090 -15.21 28.42 16.26
CA ARG A 1090 -16.22 29.07 17.10
C ARG A 1090 -15.57 29.96 18.13
N VAL A 1091 -16.09 31.18 18.28
CA VAL A 1091 -15.55 32.20 19.18
C VAL A 1091 -16.70 32.88 19.93
N VAL A 1092 -16.49 33.24 21.20
CA VAL A 1092 -17.43 34.05 21.96
C VAL A 1092 -17.16 35.53 21.68
N ASP A 1093 -18.10 36.19 21.04
CA ASP A 1093 -18.15 37.64 20.93
C ASP A 1093 -18.76 38.20 22.22
N MET A 1094 -17.88 38.74 23.07
CA MET A 1094 -18.22 39.29 24.38
C MET A 1094 -18.89 40.67 24.30
N GLU A 1095 -18.75 41.41 23.19
CA GLU A 1095 -19.40 42.72 22.99
C GLU A 1095 -20.82 42.55 22.46
N ALA A 1096 -21.01 41.68 21.45
CA ALA A 1096 -22.33 41.39 20.89
C ALA A 1096 -23.14 40.38 21.71
N GLY A 1097 -22.53 39.72 22.71
CA GLY A 1097 -23.15 38.69 23.54
C GLY A 1097 -23.55 37.45 22.74
N LYS A 1098 -22.64 36.93 21.90
CA LYS A 1098 -22.94 35.91 20.89
C LYS A 1098 -21.83 34.87 20.76
N ILE A 1099 -22.16 33.71 20.20
CA ILE A 1099 -21.17 32.73 19.72
C ILE A 1099 -21.15 32.84 18.20
N LEU A 1100 -20.05 33.38 17.67
CA LEU A 1100 -19.80 33.46 16.23
C LEU A 1100 -19.27 32.11 15.74
N VAL A 1101 -19.49 31.83 14.45
CA VAL A 1101 -18.91 30.67 13.76
C VAL A 1101 -18.09 31.17 12.58
N ASP A 1102 -16.85 30.74 12.51
CA ASP A 1102 -16.03 30.91 11.32
C ASP A 1102 -16.41 29.82 10.31
N GLU A 1103 -17.12 30.21 9.26
CA GLU A 1103 -17.56 29.29 8.21
C GLU A 1103 -16.43 28.78 7.29
N MET A 1104 -15.22 29.34 7.36
CA MET A 1104 -14.05 28.83 6.63
C MET A 1104 -13.35 27.72 7.43
N LEU A 1105 -13.35 27.82 8.76
CA LEU A 1105 -12.81 26.80 9.65
C LEU A 1105 -13.78 25.62 9.89
N CYS A 1106 -15.09 25.84 9.80
CA CYS A 1106 -16.10 24.86 10.24
C CYS A 1106 -16.27 23.65 9.29
N GLN A 1107 -15.62 22.52 9.58
CA GLN A 1107 -15.67 21.27 8.79
C GLN A 1107 -16.97 20.44 8.93
N GLY A 1108 -18.12 21.06 9.20
CA GLY A 1108 -19.44 20.41 9.27
C GLY A 1108 -19.69 19.30 10.29
N CYS A 1109 -18.71 18.96 11.14
CA CYS A 1109 -18.67 17.72 11.95
C CYS A 1109 -19.82 17.46 12.96
N GLY A 1110 -20.77 18.37 13.14
CA GLY A 1110 -21.92 18.21 14.04
C GLY A 1110 -21.62 18.23 15.55
N ALA A 1111 -20.37 18.05 15.98
CA ALA A 1111 -20.01 17.97 17.41
C ALA A 1111 -20.51 19.16 18.24
N CYS A 1112 -20.42 20.37 17.70
CA CYS A 1112 -20.92 21.59 18.34
C CYS A 1112 -22.46 21.71 18.40
N ALA A 1113 -23.19 20.93 17.59
CA ALA A 1113 -24.65 20.78 17.68
C ALA A 1113 -25.02 19.70 18.70
N ALA A 1114 -24.35 18.55 18.66
CA ALA A 1114 -24.59 17.41 19.55
C ALA A 1114 -24.42 17.74 21.05
N VAL A 1115 -23.55 18.70 21.40
CA VAL A 1115 -23.39 19.17 22.79
C VAL A 1115 -24.27 20.38 23.16
N CYS A 1116 -25.13 20.87 22.27
CA CYS A 1116 -25.86 22.11 22.48
C CYS A 1116 -27.20 21.85 23.21
N PRO A 1117 -27.33 22.17 24.52
CA PRO A 1117 -28.47 21.74 25.33
C PRO A 1117 -29.82 22.38 24.93
N ASN A 1118 -29.78 23.43 24.11
CA ASN A 1118 -30.94 24.21 23.69
C ASN A 1118 -31.29 23.99 22.19
N SER A 1119 -30.61 23.09 21.48
CA SER A 1119 -30.60 23.01 19.99
C SER A 1119 -30.37 24.37 19.31
N ALA A 1120 -29.65 25.27 19.99
CA ALA A 1120 -29.33 26.61 19.49
C ALA A 1120 -28.22 26.58 18.43
N THR A 1121 -27.43 25.51 18.39
CA THR A 1121 -26.47 25.23 17.32
C THR A 1121 -27.08 24.22 16.38
N VAL A 1122 -27.11 24.53 15.09
CA VAL A 1122 -27.60 23.64 14.03
C VAL A 1122 -26.62 23.62 12.87
N LEU A 1123 -26.54 22.50 12.15
CA LEU A 1123 -25.84 22.42 10.87
C LEU A 1123 -26.76 22.89 9.73
N LYS A 1124 -26.21 23.64 8.76
CA LYS A 1124 -26.90 23.85 7.47
C LYS A 1124 -27.00 22.51 6.73
N GLY A 1125 -28.16 22.22 6.14
CA GLY A 1125 -28.43 20.96 5.43
C GLY A 1125 -28.68 19.72 6.30
N PHE A 1126 -28.41 19.77 7.61
CA PHE A 1126 -28.71 18.69 8.56
C PHE A 1126 -29.63 19.22 9.67
N HIS A 1127 -30.90 19.37 9.33
CA HIS A 1127 -31.95 19.82 10.24
C HIS A 1127 -32.57 18.66 11.01
N ASP A 1128 -32.98 18.94 12.26
CA ASP A 1128 -33.56 17.96 13.19
C ASP A 1128 -34.72 17.17 12.57
N GLY A 1129 -35.61 17.84 11.82
CA GLY A 1129 -36.75 17.20 11.15
C GLY A 1129 -36.35 16.06 10.20
N PRO A 1130 -35.64 16.33 9.09
CA PRO A 1130 -35.10 15.30 8.21
C PRO A 1130 -34.28 14.21 8.91
N MET A 1131 -33.47 14.57 9.92
CA MET A 1131 -32.70 13.59 10.67
C MET A 1131 -33.58 12.67 11.52
N MET A 1132 -34.64 13.20 12.14
CA MET A 1132 -35.65 12.41 12.81
C MET A 1132 -36.40 11.53 11.80
N SER A 1133 -36.79 12.03 10.63
CA SER A 1133 -37.46 11.21 9.60
C SER A 1133 -36.59 10.04 9.10
N VAL A 1134 -35.25 10.18 9.07
CA VAL A 1134 -34.33 9.06 8.78
C VAL A 1134 -34.25 8.06 9.94
N ILE A 1135 -34.38 8.53 11.19
CA ILE A 1135 -34.43 7.67 12.38
C ILE A 1135 -35.79 6.94 12.46
N ASP A 1136 -36.89 7.64 12.20
CA ASP A 1136 -38.24 7.09 12.17
C ASP A 1136 -38.34 6.00 11.07
N ALA A 1137 -37.85 6.27 9.86
CA ALA A 1137 -37.74 5.27 8.78
C ALA A 1137 -36.76 4.11 9.07
N ALA A 1138 -35.90 4.23 10.09
CA ALA A 1138 -35.05 3.14 10.58
C ALA A 1138 -35.70 2.31 11.70
N LEU A 1139 -36.77 2.83 12.31
CA LEU A 1139 -37.57 2.20 13.38
C LEU A 1139 -38.92 1.67 12.87
N GLU A 1140 -39.40 2.17 11.73
CA GLU A 1140 -40.63 1.76 11.07
C GLU A 1140 -40.55 0.27 10.64
N GLU A 1141 -41.40 -0.56 11.23
CA GLU A 1141 -41.48 -1.97 10.85
C GLU A 1141 -42.36 -2.11 9.60
N PRO A 1142 -41.95 -2.91 8.59
CA PRO A 1142 -42.84 -3.26 7.48
C PRO A 1142 -44.06 -4.02 8.03
N ALA A 1143 -45.25 -3.48 7.76
CA ALA A 1143 -46.53 -3.90 8.33
C ALA A 1143 -47.26 -4.95 7.49
#